data_AF-A0A1S8C9M3-F1
#
_entry.id   AF-A0A1S8C9M3-F1
#
_cell.length_a   1.000
_cell.length_b   1.000
_cell.length_c   1.000
_cell.angle_alpha   90.00
_cell.angle_beta   90.00
_cell.angle_gamma   90.00
#
_symmetry.space_group_name_H-M   'P 1'
#
loop_
_entity.id
_entity.type
_entity.pdbx_description
1 polymer ?
#
loop_
_entity_poly.entity_id
_entity_poly.type
_entity_poly.pdbx_seq_one_letter_code
_entity_poly.pdbx_strand_id
1 'polypeptide(L)'
;MVISPLTVLSGSPWAATYLRLAGARIDDDCHIGTAEISLPALLDVGPGATIGYGTQLHGHRVADGVLSLGVVSVGAGATIGSQSLMEAGSAVDQGGVLREQSLLPAGQVVPAGAAWAGSPAQATTEATDPVLELMTGCTQAPRTWSRQLRTGFAAGITLLELLPFFVLLPVVALVWWVLLTFGLGAAVLATALSGPVFVAASLALILVCRRLALTETPPGVHHLRSKLGLEKWLGDKLLEMSLMLNNSMYATLYTSIWLRAVGTKVGRGAEVSTIANIDPDLLTLGDGSFVADMASVGSATYANGHVAFQATEVGARAFVGNAAFIPSGSHLGDGSLIGVRSTPPTGGVPADSSWLGSPPINLPRREMYEEYTEAETFTPSRRRVRARYAIEFLRIVLPSSILALAMFGTLYGVSVLSANQSALVTVVVAPLIALLSSLAVVVAVALLKWVLIGRYKPRVRPLWSGFVRRTEFVTGIYEAAAVPALLTWLTGTPLLGPLLRLYGAKIGRRTLIDTTYLTEFDLVTLGDDVSVGTNASLQTHLFEDRVMKMDHVIIRDRASVGDKSVVLYGSTVEEDATIADLSLVMKGEVLPAGTAWSGIPAQKIGRAPASTLPLRDDPSDDAAGVDNPATESLQLSTASTNRGGMTVSHTSEHENIVAPLRPETPAAAALPHSCAPAP
;
A
#
# COMPACT_ATOMS: atom_id res chain seq x y z
N MET A 1 -8.79 6.66 -9.55
CA MET A 1 -7.55 7.45 -9.43
C MET A 1 -6.44 7.07 -10.42
N VAL A 2 -6.49 5.92 -11.10
CA VAL A 2 -5.41 5.40 -11.98
C VAL A 2 -4.97 6.33 -13.12
N ILE A 3 -5.86 7.19 -13.63
CA ILE A 3 -5.56 8.16 -14.72
C ILE A 3 -5.11 9.52 -14.16
N SER A 4 -5.13 9.70 -12.84
CA SER A 4 -4.74 10.96 -12.20
C SER A 4 -3.24 11.18 -12.38
N PRO A 5 -2.78 12.36 -12.84
CA PRO A 5 -1.35 12.70 -12.87
C PRO A 5 -0.76 12.83 -11.46
N LEU A 6 -1.59 12.80 -10.41
CA LEU A 6 -1.16 12.97 -9.03
C LEU A 6 -0.11 11.94 -8.59
N THR A 7 -0.09 10.74 -9.19
CA THR A 7 0.95 9.72 -8.96
C THR A 7 2.36 10.24 -9.27
N VAL A 8 2.51 11.07 -10.30
CA VAL A 8 3.77 11.71 -10.66
C VAL A 8 3.91 13.08 -9.96
N LEU A 9 2.80 13.83 -9.81
CA LEU A 9 2.85 15.18 -9.24
C LEU A 9 3.04 15.21 -7.72
N SER A 10 2.64 14.20 -6.95
CA SER A 10 2.76 14.20 -5.49
C SER A 10 4.20 14.48 -5.05
N GLY A 11 4.37 15.32 -4.04
CA GLY A 11 5.65 15.82 -3.54
C GLY A 11 6.21 17.02 -4.31
N SER A 12 5.63 17.38 -5.46
CA SER A 12 6.04 18.53 -6.28
C SER A 12 5.21 19.79 -6.00
N PRO A 13 5.68 20.99 -6.39
CA PRO A 13 4.88 22.23 -6.37
C PRO A 13 3.56 22.15 -7.15
N TRP A 14 3.44 21.22 -8.10
CA TRP A 14 2.30 21.14 -9.00
C TRP A 14 1.16 20.28 -8.44
N ALA A 15 1.39 19.49 -7.39
CA ALA A 15 0.35 18.69 -6.73
C ALA A 15 -0.78 19.59 -6.19
N ALA A 16 -0.45 20.61 -5.40
CA ALA A 16 -1.43 21.55 -4.85
C ALA A 16 -2.19 22.28 -5.96
N THR A 17 -1.49 22.68 -7.04
CA THR A 17 -2.13 23.34 -8.19
C THR A 17 -3.15 22.43 -8.87
N TYR A 18 -2.76 21.18 -9.15
CA TYR A 18 -3.68 20.19 -9.74
C TYR A 18 -4.88 19.92 -8.84
N LEU A 19 -4.67 19.75 -7.53
CA LEU A 19 -5.75 19.48 -6.57
C LEU A 19 -6.72 20.66 -6.47
N ARG A 20 -6.24 21.90 -6.52
CA ARG A 20 -7.13 23.08 -6.61
C ARG A 20 -7.96 23.09 -7.89
N LEU A 21 -7.36 22.75 -9.03
CA LEU A 21 -8.10 22.60 -10.29
C LEU A 21 -9.15 21.49 -10.20
N ALA A 22 -8.89 20.44 -9.41
CA ALA A 22 -9.83 19.37 -9.11
C ALA A 22 -10.86 19.71 -8.01
N GLY A 23 -10.82 20.92 -7.45
CA GLY A 23 -11.82 21.44 -6.50
C GLY A 23 -11.37 21.54 -5.03
N ALA A 24 -10.15 21.11 -4.69
CA ALA A 24 -9.65 21.19 -3.32
C ALA A 24 -9.33 22.63 -2.88
N ARG A 25 -9.41 22.90 -1.58
CA ARG A 25 -8.92 24.15 -0.98
C ARG A 25 -7.54 23.88 -0.38
N ILE A 26 -6.48 24.30 -1.07
CA ILE A 26 -5.09 24.01 -0.66
C ILE A 26 -4.21 25.23 -0.90
N ASP A 27 -3.43 25.62 0.11
CA ASP A 27 -2.44 26.70 -0.02
C ASP A 27 -1.20 26.29 -0.84
N ASP A 28 -0.51 27.25 -1.43
CA ASP A 28 0.72 27.04 -2.22
C ASP A 28 1.91 26.54 -1.38
N ASP A 29 1.90 26.83 -0.09
CA ASP A 29 2.97 26.49 0.83
C ASP A 29 2.81 25.10 1.49
N CYS A 30 1.79 24.33 1.08
CA CYS A 30 1.56 22.97 1.55
C CYS A 30 2.53 21.96 0.91
N HIS A 31 2.85 20.89 1.64
CA HIS A 31 3.49 19.70 1.08
C HIS A 31 2.49 18.55 0.98
N ILE A 32 2.24 18.08 -0.24
CA ILE A 32 1.33 16.96 -0.52
C ILE A 32 2.15 15.76 -1.00
N GLY A 33 2.62 14.94 -0.07
CA GLY A 33 3.47 13.77 -0.36
C GLY A 33 2.73 12.53 -0.85
N THR A 34 1.40 12.57 -0.97
CA THR A 34 0.57 11.42 -1.34
C THR A 34 -0.20 11.62 -2.64
N ALA A 35 -0.50 10.52 -3.34
CA ALA A 35 -1.43 10.47 -4.46
C ALA A 35 -2.79 9.86 -4.10
N GLU A 36 -2.93 9.34 -2.88
CA GLU A 36 -4.12 8.65 -2.39
C GLU A 36 -5.16 9.63 -1.83
N ILE A 37 -5.75 10.42 -2.73
CA ILE A 37 -6.73 11.47 -2.38
C ILE A 37 -8.03 11.20 -3.12
N SER A 38 -9.08 10.83 -2.39
CA SER A 38 -10.41 10.70 -2.96
C SER A 38 -11.18 12.01 -2.89
N LEU A 39 -11.99 12.30 -3.92
CA LEU A 39 -12.87 13.47 -4.01
C LEU A 39 -12.17 14.79 -3.61
N PRO A 40 -11.23 15.33 -4.41
CA PRO A 40 -10.50 16.55 -4.05
C PRO A 40 -11.38 17.74 -3.63
N ALA A 41 -12.61 17.85 -4.15
CA ALA A 41 -13.58 18.86 -3.73
C ALA A 41 -13.96 18.85 -2.22
N LEU A 42 -13.68 17.74 -1.53
CA LEU A 42 -13.91 17.54 -0.10
C LEU A 42 -12.61 17.57 0.71
N LEU A 43 -11.56 18.20 0.19
CA LEU A 43 -10.28 18.37 0.87
C LEU A 43 -9.99 19.84 1.15
N ASP A 44 -9.66 20.14 2.40
CA ASP A 44 -9.25 21.46 2.88
C ASP A 44 -7.89 21.37 3.60
N VAL A 45 -6.88 22.07 3.10
CA VAL A 45 -5.51 22.03 3.60
C VAL A 45 -5.00 23.47 3.76
N GLY A 46 -4.79 23.85 5.02
CA GLY A 46 -4.35 25.17 5.43
C GLY A 46 -2.85 25.42 5.22
N PRO A 47 -2.41 26.69 5.33
CA PRO A 47 -1.04 27.07 5.00
C PRO A 47 0.02 26.32 5.82
N GLY A 48 1.05 25.83 5.15
CA GLY A 48 2.22 25.19 5.74
C GLY A 48 1.99 23.75 6.18
N ALA A 49 0.78 23.22 5.95
CA ALA A 49 0.45 21.84 6.27
C ALA A 49 1.30 20.85 5.47
N THR A 50 1.57 19.70 6.08
CA THR A 50 2.40 18.64 5.51
C THR A 50 1.66 17.31 5.58
N ILE A 51 1.59 16.61 4.44
CA ILE A 51 1.00 15.26 4.33
C ILE A 51 2.08 14.31 3.82
N GLY A 52 2.37 13.27 4.59
CA GLY A 52 3.41 12.27 4.32
C GLY A 52 3.02 11.23 3.28
N TYR A 53 3.96 10.33 2.99
CA TYR A 53 3.86 9.31 1.95
C TYR A 53 2.75 8.30 2.19
N GLY A 54 2.06 7.89 1.12
CA GLY A 54 1.04 6.83 1.18
C GLY A 54 -0.13 7.14 2.12
N THR A 55 -0.29 8.39 2.55
CA THR A 55 -1.42 8.83 3.39
C THR A 55 -2.70 8.83 2.56
N GLN A 56 -3.75 8.23 3.09
CA GLN A 56 -5.06 8.14 2.44
C GLN A 56 -6.00 9.21 2.98
N LEU A 57 -6.48 10.10 2.11
CA LEU A 57 -7.42 11.18 2.48
C LEU A 57 -8.78 10.90 1.84
N HIS A 58 -9.73 10.45 2.67
CA HIS A 58 -11.02 9.97 2.22
C HIS A 58 -12.14 10.97 2.51
N GLY A 59 -12.56 11.73 1.49
CA GLY A 59 -13.77 12.57 1.56
C GLY A 59 -15.08 11.78 1.59
N HIS A 60 -14.99 10.45 1.58
CA HIS A 60 -16.13 9.55 1.58
C HIS A 60 -15.88 8.31 2.45
N ARG A 61 -16.95 7.65 2.87
CA ARG A 61 -16.92 6.35 3.55
C ARG A 61 -18.09 5.52 3.05
N VAL A 62 -17.84 4.27 2.67
CA VAL A 62 -18.89 3.30 2.32
C VAL A 62 -18.92 2.25 3.41
N ALA A 63 -19.96 2.29 4.23
CA ALA A 63 -20.20 1.29 5.27
C ALA A 63 -21.70 1.02 5.35
N ASP A 64 -22.07 -0.24 5.58
CA ASP A 64 -23.47 -0.67 5.78
C ASP A 64 -24.40 -0.25 4.62
N GLY A 65 -23.87 -0.20 3.40
CA GLY A 65 -24.59 0.24 2.21
C GLY A 65 -24.88 1.75 2.13
N VAL A 66 -24.31 2.55 3.04
CA VAL A 66 -24.45 4.01 3.07
C VAL A 66 -23.15 4.67 2.63
N LEU A 67 -23.23 5.55 1.63
CA LEU A 67 -22.15 6.46 1.25
C LEU A 67 -22.25 7.74 2.08
N SER A 68 -21.34 7.90 3.03
CA SER A 68 -21.17 9.14 3.80
C SER A 68 -20.13 10.02 3.12
N LEU A 69 -20.41 11.33 3.02
CA LEU A 69 -19.48 12.32 2.48
C LEU A 69 -19.13 13.33 3.57
N GLY A 70 -17.88 13.79 3.61
CA GLY A 70 -17.42 14.75 4.60
C GLY A 70 -16.11 15.38 4.20
N VAL A 71 -15.94 16.66 4.56
CA VAL A 71 -14.69 17.38 4.29
C VAL A 71 -13.60 16.84 5.20
N VAL A 72 -12.45 16.50 4.63
CA VAL A 72 -11.22 16.21 5.38
C VAL A 72 -10.44 17.51 5.52
N SER A 73 -10.11 17.89 6.75
CA SER A 73 -9.45 19.17 7.03
C SER A 73 -8.08 19.01 7.69
N VAL A 74 -7.06 19.67 7.14
CA VAL A 74 -5.71 19.73 7.69
C VAL A 74 -5.38 21.20 7.93
N GLY A 75 -5.26 21.59 9.20
CA GLY A 75 -5.08 22.98 9.63
C GLY A 75 -3.71 23.54 9.29
N ALA A 76 -3.54 24.85 9.49
CA ALA A 76 -2.28 25.53 9.19
C ALA A 76 -1.12 24.93 10.00
N GLY A 77 -0.01 24.63 9.33
CA GLY A 77 1.17 24.01 9.94
C GLY A 77 0.96 22.61 10.52
N ALA A 78 -0.20 21.99 10.33
CA ALA A 78 -0.46 20.63 10.79
C ALA A 78 0.38 19.61 10.01
N THR A 79 0.73 18.50 10.65
CA THR A 79 1.54 17.43 10.05
C THR A 79 0.81 16.10 10.13
N ILE A 80 0.62 15.46 8.97
CA ILE A 80 0.08 14.12 8.84
C ILE A 80 1.20 13.17 8.44
N GLY A 81 1.51 12.22 9.32
CA GLY A 81 2.56 11.23 9.13
C GLY A 81 2.26 10.27 7.98
N SER A 82 3.32 9.68 7.44
CA SER A 82 3.23 8.70 6.35
C SER A 82 2.39 7.48 6.73
N GLN A 83 1.79 6.83 5.73
CA GLN A 83 0.96 5.64 5.85
C GLN A 83 -0.33 5.80 6.67
N SER A 84 -0.67 7.01 7.11
CA SER A 84 -1.91 7.31 7.85
C SER A 84 -3.17 7.30 6.96
N LEU A 85 -4.33 7.34 7.60
CA LEU A 85 -5.64 7.39 6.96
C LEU A 85 -6.55 8.36 7.69
N MET A 86 -7.20 9.25 6.93
CA MET A 86 -8.20 10.20 7.43
C MET A 86 -9.55 9.93 6.76
N GLU A 87 -10.56 9.59 7.55
CA GLU A 87 -11.92 9.33 7.06
C GLU A 87 -12.74 10.64 6.90
N ALA A 88 -13.91 10.51 6.27
CA ALA A 88 -14.80 11.62 5.97
C ALA A 88 -15.18 12.44 7.22
N GLY A 89 -15.00 13.77 7.14
CA GLY A 89 -15.33 14.69 8.24
C GLY A 89 -14.28 14.77 9.35
N SER A 90 -13.17 14.03 9.24
CA SER A 90 -12.07 14.11 10.20
C SER A 90 -11.21 15.36 9.99
N ALA A 91 -10.57 15.85 11.05
CA ALA A 91 -9.74 17.05 10.99
C ALA A 91 -8.50 16.99 11.88
N VAL A 92 -7.42 17.65 11.46
CA VAL A 92 -6.28 17.98 12.32
C VAL A 92 -6.19 19.49 12.41
N ASP A 93 -6.34 20.05 13.59
CA ASP A 93 -6.32 21.50 13.79
C ASP A 93 -4.91 22.10 13.64
N GLN A 94 -4.82 23.43 13.72
CA GLN A 94 -3.58 24.18 13.54
C GLN A 94 -2.42 23.63 14.38
N GLY A 95 -1.30 23.33 13.72
CA GLY A 95 -0.10 22.77 14.33
C GLY A 95 -0.28 21.39 14.96
N GLY A 96 -1.43 20.75 14.79
CA GLY A 96 -1.66 19.39 15.25
C GLY A 96 -0.83 18.37 14.47
N VAL A 97 -0.54 17.24 15.10
CA VAL A 97 0.27 16.16 14.53
C VAL A 97 -0.50 14.86 14.60
N LEU A 98 -0.78 14.26 13.45
CA LEU A 98 -1.20 12.86 13.36
C LEU A 98 0.04 12.05 13.00
N ARG A 99 0.53 11.19 13.90
CA ARG A 99 1.73 10.38 13.66
C ARG A 99 1.52 9.37 12.53
N GLU A 100 2.60 8.75 12.12
CA GLU A 100 2.64 7.78 11.04
C GLU A 100 1.75 6.57 11.34
N GLN A 101 1.27 5.92 10.26
CA GLN A 101 0.43 4.73 10.31
C GLN A 101 -0.69 4.82 11.35
N SER A 102 -1.37 5.96 11.36
CA SER A 102 -2.46 6.27 12.28
C SER A 102 -3.78 6.46 11.53
N LEU A 103 -4.88 6.05 12.16
CA LEU A 103 -6.23 6.19 11.63
C LEU A 103 -6.94 7.33 12.36
N LEU A 104 -7.41 8.34 11.64
CA LEU A 104 -8.33 9.34 12.18
C LEU A 104 -9.75 9.03 11.66
N PRO A 105 -10.62 8.41 12.47
CA PRO A 105 -11.96 8.02 12.05
C PRO A 105 -12.87 9.22 11.77
N ALA A 106 -14.01 8.93 11.15
CA ALA A 106 -14.98 9.92 10.71
C ALA A 106 -15.41 10.86 11.85
N GLY A 107 -15.33 12.16 11.60
CA GLY A 107 -15.70 13.21 12.55
C GLY A 107 -14.73 13.40 13.73
N GLN A 108 -13.64 12.63 13.83
CA GLN A 108 -12.65 12.81 14.88
C GLN A 108 -11.73 14.01 14.55
N VAL A 109 -11.39 14.79 15.59
CA VAL A 109 -10.54 15.97 15.45
C VAL A 109 -9.32 15.86 16.37
N VAL A 110 -8.12 16.04 15.81
CA VAL A 110 -6.90 16.25 16.58
C VAL A 110 -6.81 17.73 16.98
N PRO A 111 -6.82 18.08 18.28
CA PRO A 111 -6.78 19.47 18.72
C PRO A 111 -5.51 20.22 18.31
N ALA A 112 -5.59 21.54 18.29
CA ALA A 112 -4.46 22.41 17.92
C ALA A 112 -3.22 22.12 18.79
N GLY A 113 -2.08 21.92 18.14
CA GLY A 113 -0.79 21.61 18.78
C GLY A 113 -0.71 20.24 19.47
N ALA A 114 -1.76 19.43 19.44
CA ALA A 114 -1.75 18.09 20.02
C ALA A 114 -1.14 17.06 19.06
N ALA A 115 -0.50 16.04 19.62
CA ALA A 115 0.03 14.90 18.86
C ALA A 115 -0.80 13.64 19.17
N TRP A 116 -1.35 13.02 18.13
CA TRP A 116 -2.16 11.80 18.22
C TRP A 116 -1.54 10.69 17.37
N ALA A 117 -1.71 9.45 17.80
CA ALA A 117 -1.12 8.29 17.13
C ALA A 117 -1.99 7.03 17.30
N GLY A 118 -1.80 6.09 16.39
CA GLY A 118 -2.39 4.76 16.45
C GLY A 118 -3.61 4.55 15.57
N SER A 119 -4.12 3.33 15.56
CA SER A 119 -5.35 2.93 14.90
C SER A 119 -6.33 2.36 15.93
N PRO A 120 -7.42 3.07 16.28
CA PRO A 120 -7.69 4.48 15.97
C PRO A 120 -6.74 5.43 16.71
N ALA A 121 -6.60 6.65 16.21
CA ALA A 121 -5.70 7.65 16.77
C ALA A 121 -6.19 8.16 18.13
N GLN A 122 -5.27 8.21 19.09
CA GLN A 122 -5.49 8.75 20.43
C GLN A 122 -4.36 9.70 20.81
N ALA A 123 -4.62 10.57 21.79
CA ALA A 123 -3.58 11.44 22.35
C ALA A 123 -2.43 10.60 22.87
N THR A 124 -1.21 10.86 22.38
CA THR A 124 -0.03 10.11 22.80
C THR A 124 0.68 10.82 23.95
N THR A 125 1.15 10.03 24.91
CA THR A 125 2.07 10.46 25.97
C THR A 125 3.52 10.10 25.65
N GLU A 126 3.78 9.40 24.54
CA GLU A 126 5.15 9.12 24.11
C GLU A 126 5.88 10.42 23.77
N ALA A 127 7.16 10.48 24.12
CA ALA A 127 8.01 11.59 23.71
C ALA A 127 7.97 11.73 22.19
N THR A 128 7.69 12.95 21.72
CA THR A 128 7.74 13.29 20.30
C THR A 128 9.14 13.00 19.77
N ASP A 129 9.23 12.48 18.54
CA ASP A 129 10.51 12.38 17.86
C ASP A 129 11.20 13.76 17.87
N PRO A 130 12.40 13.89 18.46
CA PRO A 130 13.11 15.16 18.56
C PRO A 130 13.32 15.83 17.19
N VAL A 131 13.43 15.04 16.11
CA VAL A 131 13.60 15.55 14.75
C VAL A 131 12.29 16.16 14.23
N LEU A 132 11.16 15.52 14.50
CA LEU A 132 9.84 16.03 14.16
C LEU A 132 9.53 17.32 14.97
N GLU A 133 9.87 17.34 16.26
CA GLU A 133 9.72 18.53 17.10
C GLU A 133 10.59 19.70 16.58
N LEU A 134 11.83 19.43 16.19
CA LEU A 134 12.71 20.43 15.58
C LEU A 134 12.10 21.00 14.28
N MET A 135 11.62 20.13 13.38
CA MET A 135 11.06 20.56 12.09
C MET A 135 9.77 21.36 12.26
N THR A 136 8.85 20.89 13.11
CA THR A 136 7.56 21.55 13.37
C THR A 136 7.74 22.90 14.06
N GLY A 137 8.70 23.03 14.98
CA GLY A 137 9.02 24.30 15.65
C GLY A 137 9.81 25.31 14.78
N CYS A 138 10.39 24.87 13.68
CA CYS A 138 11.28 25.70 12.87
C CYS A 138 10.54 26.62 11.88
N THR A 139 10.64 27.93 12.05
CA THR A 139 9.97 28.93 11.20
C THR A 139 10.76 29.34 9.97
N GLN A 140 11.99 28.84 9.81
CA GLN A 140 12.95 29.31 8.79
C GLN A 140 12.78 28.66 7.41
N ALA A 141 11.90 27.66 7.26
CA ALA A 141 11.68 27.02 5.96
C ALA A 141 11.18 28.01 4.89
N PRO A 142 11.75 27.99 3.68
CA PRO A 142 11.17 28.70 2.54
C PRO A 142 9.73 28.22 2.28
N ARG A 143 8.80 29.16 2.12
CA ARG A 143 7.37 28.87 1.85
C ARG A 143 7.03 28.82 0.36
N THR A 144 7.86 29.44 -0.48
CA THR A 144 7.60 29.55 -1.92
C THR A 144 8.59 28.76 -2.76
N TRP A 145 8.12 28.24 -3.90
CA TRP A 145 8.97 27.57 -4.88
C TRP A 145 9.62 28.59 -5.84
N SER A 146 10.95 28.61 -5.91
CA SER A 146 11.67 29.45 -6.87
C SER A 146 11.30 29.07 -8.33
N ARG A 147 11.52 29.98 -9.28
CA ARG A 147 11.26 29.69 -10.71
C ARG A 147 12.12 28.52 -11.20
N GLN A 148 13.38 28.47 -10.77
CA GLN A 148 14.33 27.39 -11.11
C GLN A 148 13.86 26.03 -10.60
N LEU A 149 13.34 25.96 -9.36
CA LEU A 149 12.80 24.72 -8.82
C LEU A 149 11.56 24.28 -9.61
N ARG A 150 10.61 25.18 -9.86
CA ARG A 150 9.41 24.87 -10.66
C ARG A 150 9.74 24.33 -12.05
N THR A 151 10.72 24.91 -12.74
CA THR A 151 11.20 24.40 -14.03
C THR A 151 11.89 23.04 -13.90
N GLY A 152 12.66 22.83 -12.82
CA GLY A 152 13.28 21.54 -12.52
C GLY A 152 12.26 20.43 -12.29
N PHE A 153 11.22 20.69 -11.49
CA PHE A 153 10.11 19.75 -11.31
C PHE A 153 9.36 19.47 -12.62
N ALA A 154 9.09 20.50 -13.43
CA ALA A 154 8.43 20.30 -14.72
C ALA A 154 9.27 19.41 -15.68
N ALA A 155 10.59 19.62 -15.71
CA ALA A 155 11.51 18.77 -16.46
C ALA A 155 11.54 17.33 -15.92
N GLY A 156 11.56 17.17 -14.60
CA GLY A 156 11.50 15.85 -13.94
C GLY A 156 10.19 15.12 -14.22
N ILE A 157 9.04 15.80 -14.15
CA ILE A 157 7.73 15.23 -14.50
C ILE A 157 7.74 14.78 -15.97
N THR A 158 8.23 15.64 -16.88
CA THR A 158 8.35 15.30 -18.29
C THR A 158 9.23 14.07 -18.50
N LEU A 159 10.35 13.97 -17.79
CA LEU A 159 11.22 12.79 -17.83
C LEU A 159 10.48 11.54 -17.34
N LEU A 160 9.78 11.61 -16.21
CA LEU A 160 9.04 10.49 -15.63
C LEU A 160 7.93 9.99 -16.57
N GLU A 161 7.17 10.91 -17.19
CA GLU A 161 6.13 10.59 -18.16
C GLU A 161 6.69 9.99 -19.46
N LEU A 162 7.87 10.44 -19.90
CA LEU A 162 8.54 9.89 -21.08
C LEU A 162 9.28 8.58 -20.81
N LEU A 163 9.61 8.27 -19.55
CA LEU A 163 10.44 7.12 -19.19
C LEU A 163 9.84 5.79 -19.65
N PRO A 164 8.53 5.47 -19.47
CA PRO A 164 7.95 4.23 -19.98
C PRO A 164 8.14 4.05 -21.50
N PHE A 165 8.09 5.15 -22.27
CA PHE A 165 8.33 5.11 -23.71
C PHE A 165 9.79 4.78 -24.04
N PHE A 166 10.75 5.37 -23.31
CA PHE A 166 12.17 5.04 -23.46
C PHE A 166 12.47 3.59 -23.08
N VAL A 167 11.80 3.05 -22.06
CA VAL A 167 11.92 1.63 -21.69
C VAL A 167 11.38 0.71 -22.79
N LEU A 168 10.27 1.08 -23.43
CA LEU A 168 9.66 0.29 -24.50
C LEU A 168 10.41 0.38 -25.83
N LEU A 169 11.11 1.48 -26.10
CA LEU A 169 11.80 1.74 -27.37
C LEU A 169 12.67 0.57 -27.87
N PRO A 170 13.58 -0.04 -27.07
CA PRO A 170 14.39 -1.18 -27.56
C PRO A 170 13.55 -2.40 -27.92
N VAL A 171 12.46 -2.65 -27.20
CA VAL A 171 11.53 -3.76 -27.51
C VAL A 171 10.82 -3.49 -28.83
N VAL A 172 10.26 -2.29 -29.00
CA VAL A 172 9.56 -1.89 -30.23
C VAL A 172 10.52 -1.95 -31.42
N ALA A 173 11.73 -1.41 -31.29
CA ALA A 173 12.73 -1.43 -32.36
C ALA A 173 13.10 -2.87 -32.77
N LEU A 174 13.32 -3.77 -31.79
CA LEU A 174 13.61 -5.17 -32.04
C LEU A 174 12.46 -5.85 -32.80
N VAL A 175 11.24 -5.76 -32.27
CA VAL A 175 10.06 -6.42 -32.86
C VAL A 175 9.77 -5.87 -34.26
N TRP A 176 9.87 -4.55 -34.44
CA TRP A 176 9.65 -3.88 -35.72
C TRP A 176 10.68 -4.32 -36.77
N TRP A 177 11.96 -4.35 -36.40
CA TRP A 177 13.02 -4.84 -37.28
C TRP A 177 12.80 -6.30 -37.70
N VAL A 178 12.42 -7.18 -36.76
CA VAL A 178 12.10 -8.57 -37.05
C VAL A 178 10.88 -8.68 -37.97
N LEU A 179 9.83 -7.90 -37.72
CA LEU A 179 8.63 -7.89 -38.55
C LEU A 179 8.93 -7.53 -40.00
N LEU A 180 9.72 -6.50 -40.23
CA LEU A 180 10.07 -6.05 -41.58
C LEU A 180 11.02 -7.02 -42.30
N THR A 181 11.90 -7.70 -41.57
CA THR A 181 12.96 -8.54 -42.15
C THR A 181 12.53 -9.99 -42.33
N PHE A 182 11.78 -10.54 -41.37
CA PHE A 182 11.45 -11.97 -41.28
C PHE A 182 9.95 -12.26 -41.26
N GLY A 183 9.10 -11.22 -41.26
CA GLY A 183 7.65 -11.33 -41.34
C GLY A 183 6.95 -11.57 -39.99
N LEU A 184 5.63 -11.73 -40.07
CA LEU A 184 4.73 -11.73 -38.91
C LEU A 184 5.02 -12.85 -37.90
N GLY A 185 5.23 -14.08 -38.36
CA GLY A 185 5.47 -15.22 -37.47
C GLY A 185 6.72 -15.04 -36.61
N ALA A 186 7.80 -14.54 -37.22
CA ALA A 186 9.03 -14.22 -36.50
C ALA A 186 8.84 -13.05 -35.51
N ALA A 187 8.06 -12.03 -35.88
CA ALA A 187 7.77 -10.90 -35.00
C ALA A 187 6.96 -11.30 -33.76
N VAL A 188 5.97 -12.20 -33.91
CA VAL A 188 5.22 -12.75 -32.77
C VAL A 188 6.15 -13.50 -31.83
N LEU A 189 7.06 -14.33 -32.36
CA LEU A 189 8.05 -15.04 -31.55
C LEU A 189 9.02 -14.07 -30.86
N ALA A 190 9.52 -13.06 -31.57
CA ALA A 190 10.40 -12.04 -31.00
C ALA A 190 9.71 -11.25 -29.88
N THR A 191 8.43 -10.94 -30.04
CA THR A 191 7.60 -10.29 -29.01
C THR A 191 7.42 -11.20 -27.79
N ALA A 192 7.15 -12.48 -28.00
CA ALA A 192 7.05 -13.45 -26.89
C ALA A 192 8.35 -13.56 -26.08
N LEU A 193 9.50 -13.31 -26.72
CA LEU A 193 10.83 -13.40 -26.11
C LEU A 193 11.42 -12.04 -25.69
N SER A 194 10.67 -10.94 -25.79
CA SER A 194 11.20 -9.59 -25.54
C SER A 194 11.23 -9.17 -24.07
N GLY A 195 10.60 -9.95 -23.17
CA GLY A 195 10.55 -9.63 -21.74
C GLY A 195 11.89 -9.31 -21.07
N PRO A 196 12.97 -10.09 -21.32
CA PRO A 196 14.30 -9.76 -20.78
C PRO A 196 14.84 -8.41 -21.25
N VAL A 197 14.55 -8.00 -22.50
CA VAL A 197 14.98 -6.71 -23.05
C VAL A 197 14.27 -5.57 -22.33
N PHE A 198 12.95 -5.70 -22.11
CA PHE A 198 12.17 -4.73 -21.35
C PHE A 198 12.71 -4.55 -19.93
N VAL A 199 12.89 -5.66 -19.20
CA VAL A 199 13.35 -5.62 -17.80
C VAL A 199 14.74 -4.99 -17.73
N ALA A 200 15.68 -5.43 -18.57
CA ALA A 200 17.04 -4.87 -18.59
C ALA A 200 17.05 -3.38 -18.92
N ALA A 201 16.27 -2.94 -19.92
CA ALA A 201 16.16 -1.54 -20.29
C ALA A 201 15.57 -0.70 -19.14
N SER A 202 14.52 -1.19 -18.48
CA SER A 202 13.88 -0.49 -17.38
C SER A 202 14.81 -0.31 -16.17
N LEU A 203 15.47 -1.38 -15.73
CA LEU A 203 16.38 -1.34 -14.58
C LEU A 203 17.60 -0.47 -14.86
N ALA A 204 18.18 -0.58 -16.06
CA ALA A 204 19.34 0.23 -16.44
C ALA A 204 18.98 1.72 -16.52
N LEU A 205 17.86 2.06 -17.18
CA LEU A 205 17.44 3.45 -17.32
C LEU A 205 17.12 4.08 -15.96
N ILE A 206 16.36 3.38 -15.12
CA ILE A 206 16.02 3.87 -13.77
C ILE A 206 17.29 4.04 -12.92
N LEU A 207 18.21 3.07 -12.95
CA LEU A 207 19.46 3.17 -12.19
C LEU A 207 20.30 4.37 -12.64
N VAL A 208 20.44 4.58 -13.96
CA VAL A 208 21.18 5.72 -14.52
C VAL A 208 20.50 7.03 -14.11
N CYS A 209 19.19 7.17 -14.33
CA CYS A 209 18.45 8.36 -13.94
C CYS A 209 18.55 8.62 -12.42
N ARG A 210 18.46 7.59 -11.59
CA ARG A 210 18.51 7.71 -10.12
C ARG A 210 19.89 8.17 -9.64
N ARG A 211 20.96 7.64 -10.23
CA ARG A 211 22.35 8.04 -9.90
C ARG A 211 22.68 9.45 -10.39
N LEU A 212 22.06 9.90 -11.48
CA LEU A 212 22.20 11.27 -11.97
C LEU A 212 21.36 12.26 -11.16
N ALA A 213 20.20 11.83 -10.64
CA ALA A 213 19.30 12.67 -9.88
C ALA A 213 19.80 12.94 -8.46
N LEU A 214 20.24 11.92 -7.73
CA LEU A 214 20.69 12.05 -6.33
C LEU A 214 21.81 11.05 -6.05
N THR A 215 23.06 11.52 -6.00
CA THR A 215 24.23 10.64 -5.81
C THR A 215 24.32 10.09 -4.40
N GLU A 216 24.11 10.95 -3.40
CA GLU A 216 24.20 10.62 -1.98
C GLU A 216 23.13 11.40 -1.21
N THR A 217 22.55 10.77 -0.20
CA THR A 217 21.53 11.40 0.66
C THR A 217 22.22 11.94 1.92
N PRO A 218 22.34 13.28 2.10
CA PRO A 218 23.01 13.83 3.27
C PRO A 218 22.17 13.61 4.53
N PRO A 219 22.72 13.03 5.62
CA PRO A 219 22.02 12.93 6.88
C PRO A 219 21.74 14.31 7.50
N GLY A 220 20.57 14.46 8.13
CA GLY A 220 20.17 15.68 8.82
C GLY A 220 18.81 16.22 8.37
N VAL A 221 18.49 17.42 8.87
CA VAL A 221 17.27 18.15 8.52
C VAL A 221 17.60 19.17 7.43
N HIS A 222 16.85 19.13 6.33
CA HIS A 222 17.06 19.99 5.17
C HIS A 222 15.77 20.67 4.74
N HIS A 223 15.89 21.83 4.08
CA HIS A 223 14.73 22.48 3.50
C HIS A 223 14.22 21.69 2.29
N LEU A 224 12.90 21.43 2.28
CA LEU A 224 12.22 20.75 1.18
C LEU A 224 12.26 21.56 -0.11
N ARG A 225 12.10 22.88 -0.03
CA ARG A 225 12.10 23.78 -1.20
C ARG A 225 13.51 24.15 -1.62
N SER A 226 14.30 23.14 -1.95
CA SER A 226 15.71 23.23 -2.30
C SER A 226 16.03 22.34 -3.50
N LYS A 227 17.25 22.45 -4.04
CA LYS A 227 17.75 21.53 -5.08
C LYS A 227 17.71 20.08 -4.57
N LEU A 228 18.16 19.84 -3.34
CA LEU A 228 18.13 18.54 -2.69
C LEU A 228 16.70 17.98 -2.61
N GLY A 229 15.69 18.81 -2.31
CA GLY A 229 14.30 18.37 -2.30
C GLY A 229 13.77 17.95 -3.67
N LEU A 230 14.17 18.63 -4.75
CA LEU A 230 13.88 18.22 -6.13
C LEU A 230 14.57 16.88 -6.46
N GLU A 231 15.84 16.74 -6.10
CA GLU A 231 16.64 15.53 -6.34
C GLU A 231 16.07 14.33 -5.58
N LYS A 232 15.68 14.52 -4.31
CA LYS A 232 14.97 13.54 -3.48
C LYS A 232 13.63 13.15 -4.08
N TRP A 233 12.78 14.11 -4.46
CA TRP A 233 11.49 13.82 -5.10
C TRP A 233 11.66 13.00 -6.38
N LEU A 234 12.60 13.38 -7.26
CA LEU A 234 12.84 12.64 -8.50
C LEU A 234 13.38 11.24 -8.20
N GLY A 235 14.28 11.12 -7.20
CA GLY A 235 14.81 9.84 -6.74
C GLY A 235 13.71 8.90 -6.25
N ASP A 236 12.78 9.42 -5.44
CA ASP A 236 11.65 8.64 -4.92
C ASP A 236 10.71 8.19 -6.03
N LYS A 237 10.36 9.09 -6.96
CA LYS A 237 9.51 8.74 -8.10
C LYS A 237 10.15 7.71 -9.02
N LEU A 238 11.47 7.73 -9.21
CA LEU A 238 12.19 6.70 -9.95
C LEU A 238 12.15 5.33 -9.25
N LEU A 239 12.21 5.29 -7.91
CA LEU A 239 12.08 4.04 -7.14
C LEU A 239 10.64 3.52 -7.16
N GLU A 240 9.64 4.40 -7.04
CA GLU A 240 8.23 4.03 -7.21
C GLU A 240 7.97 3.45 -8.61
N MET A 241 8.50 4.08 -9.67
CA MET A 241 8.42 3.55 -11.04
C MET A 241 9.17 2.23 -11.22
N SER A 242 10.28 2.01 -10.50
CA SER A 242 10.97 0.72 -10.48
C SER A 242 10.05 -0.37 -9.97
N LEU A 243 9.39 -0.12 -8.83
CA LEU A 243 8.43 -1.05 -8.25
C LEU A 243 7.23 -1.28 -9.17
N MET A 244 6.72 -0.23 -9.82
CA MET A 244 5.60 -0.34 -10.77
C MET A 244 5.96 -1.16 -12.02
N LEU A 245 7.08 -0.87 -12.67
CA LEU A 245 7.48 -1.50 -13.94
C LEU A 245 8.10 -2.89 -13.75
N ASN A 246 8.70 -3.15 -12.58
CA ASN A 246 9.42 -4.39 -12.28
C ASN A 246 8.89 -5.09 -11.03
N ASN A 247 7.60 -4.94 -10.72
CA ASN A 247 6.98 -5.52 -9.52
C ASN A 247 7.33 -7.01 -9.33
N SER A 248 7.30 -7.81 -10.40
CA SER A 248 7.62 -9.24 -10.38
C SER A 248 9.06 -9.59 -10.01
N MET A 249 9.99 -8.63 -10.05
CA MET A 249 11.37 -8.76 -9.55
C MET A 249 11.46 -8.56 -8.04
N TYR A 250 10.57 -7.78 -7.44
CA TYR A 250 10.47 -7.71 -5.98
C TYR A 250 10.00 -9.07 -5.44
N ALA A 251 10.37 -9.41 -4.20
CA ALA A 251 10.20 -10.74 -3.61
C ALA A 251 10.99 -11.87 -4.31
N THR A 252 12.16 -11.53 -4.87
CA THR A 252 13.08 -12.52 -5.47
C THR A 252 14.51 -12.34 -4.94
N LEU A 253 15.40 -13.30 -5.23
CA LEU A 253 16.82 -13.13 -4.92
C LEU A 253 17.48 -12.01 -5.75
N TYR A 254 16.85 -11.58 -6.84
CA TYR A 254 17.31 -10.43 -7.64
C TYR A 254 17.05 -9.10 -6.94
N THR A 255 16.06 -9.02 -6.04
CA THR A 255 15.74 -7.79 -5.30
C THR A 255 16.95 -7.30 -4.51
N SER A 256 17.62 -8.19 -3.78
CA SER A 256 18.82 -7.82 -3.00
C SER A 256 19.99 -7.37 -3.89
N ILE A 257 20.08 -7.85 -5.13
CA ILE A 257 21.10 -7.39 -6.10
C ILE A 257 20.74 -5.98 -6.59
N TRP A 258 19.47 -5.76 -6.93
CA TRP A 258 18.94 -4.47 -7.35
C TRP A 258 19.12 -3.39 -6.28
N LEU A 259 18.72 -3.67 -5.04
CA LEU A 259 18.83 -2.72 -3.92
C LEU A 259 20.29 -2.33 -3.64
N ARG A 260 21.23 -3.28 -3.72
CA ARG A 260 22.67 -2.97 -3.65
C ARG A 260 23.16 -2.10 -4.80
N ALA A 261 22.63 -2.30 -6.01
CA ALA A 261 23.01 -1.46 -7.15
C ALA A 261 22.52 -0.02 -6.98
N VAL A 262 21.35 0.16 -6.35
CA VAL A 262 20.72 1.46 -6.08
C VAL A 262 21.38 2.19 -4.90
N GLY A 263 21.98 1.49 -3.93
CA GLY A 263 22.75 2.11 -2.84
C GLY A 263 22.59 1.45 -1.46
N THR A 264 21.59 0.57 -1.30
CA THR A 264 21.28 -0.08 -0.02
C THR A 264 22.35 -1.09 0.40
N LYS A 265 22.72 -1.06 1.68
CA LYS A 265 23.61 -2.06 2.27
C LYS A 265 22.80 -3.30 2.64
N VAL A 266 22.78 -4.28 1.76
CA VAL A 266 22.00 -5.53 1.96
C VAL A 266 22.91 -6.71 2.30
N GLY A 267 22.75 -7.22 3.51
CA GLY A 267 23.46 -8.37 4.08
C GLY A 267 23.23 -9.67 3.34
N ARG A 268 24.04 -10.67 3.67
CA ARG A 268 24.01 -12.00 3.05
C ARG A 268 22.75 -12.75 3.46
N GLY A 269 22.03 -13.29 2.47
CA GLY A 269 20.82 -14.08 2.72
C GLY A 269 19.63 -13.25 3.21
N ALA A 270 19.75 -11.91 3.22
CA ALA A 270 18.61 -11.03 3.42
C ALA A 270 17.63 -11.18 2.26
N GLU A 271 16.35 -11.32 2.58
CA GLU A 271 15.27 -11.45 1.61
C GLU A 271 14.34 -10.24 1.74
N VAL A 272 14.10 -9.58 0.60
CA VAL A 272 13.33 -8.34 0.54
C VAL A 272 12.23 -8.51 -0.49
N SER A 273 11.01 -8.23 -0.07
CA SER A 273 9.81 -8.32 -0.91
C SER A 273 9.53 -6.96 -1.54
N THR A 274 8.29 -6.45 -1.51
CA THR A 274 7.93 -5.13 -2.06
C THR A 274 8.20 -3.98 -1.06
N ILE A 275 9.48 -3.64 -0.87
CA ILE A 275 9.91 -2.51 -0.02
C ILE A 275 9.68 -1.16 -0.73
N ALA A 276 9.19 -0.14 -0.01
CA ALA A 276 8.87 1.18 -0.56
C ALA A 276 9.32 2.34 0.33
N ASN A 277 9.36 3.56 -0.25
CA ASN A 277 9.71 4.81 0.41
C ASN A 277 11.03 4.72 1.19
N ILE A 278 12.08 4.18 0.56
CA ILE A 278 13.39 4.01 1.19
C ILE A 278 14.35 5.14 0.78
N ASP A 279 15.31 5.42 1.66
CA ASP A 279 16.53 6.16 1.33
C ASP A 279 17.70 5.19 1.19
N PRO A 280 18.07 4.74 -0.04
CA PRO A 280 18.95 3.60 -0.24
C PRO A 280 20.28 3.70 0.51
N ASP A 281 20.98 4.82 0.40
CA ASP A 281 22.33 5.00 0.97
C ASP A 281 22.32 5.07 2.51
N LEU A 282 21.15 5.29 3.11
CA LEU A 282 20.94 5.39 4.55
C LEU A 282 20.31 4.12 5.14
N LEU A 283 20.01 3.11 4.32
CA LEU A 283 19.38 1.88 4.75
C LEU A 283 20.39 0.73 4.82
N THR A 284 20.47 0.11 6.00
CA THR A 284 21.23 -1.11 6.23
C THR A 284 20.30 -2.26 6.61
N LEU A 285 20.37 -3.35 5.85
CA LEU A 285 19.68 -4.61 6.13
C LEU A 285 20.70 -5.68 6.51
N GLY A 286 20.63 -6.18 7.73
CA GLY A 286 21.56 -7.17 8.28
C GLY A 286 21.44 -8.55 7.63
N ASP A 287 22.42 -9.41 7.94
CA ASP A 287 22.48 -10.77 7.40
C ASP A 287 21.24 -11.59 7.77
N GLY A 288 20.66 -12.28 6.79
CA GLY A 288 19.48 -13.12 6.99
C GLY A 288 18.19 -12.38 7.38
N SER A 289 18.18 -11.05 7.40
CA SER A 289 16.98 -10.24 7.64
C SER A 289 15.88 -10.52 6.61
N PHE A 290 14.64 -10.23 6.98
CA PHE A 290 13.49 -10.42 6.11
C PHE A 290 12.61 -9.18 6.12
N VAL A 291 12.37 -8.58 4.95
CA VAL A 291 11.45 -7.46 4.78
C VAL A 291 10.32 -7.91 3.86
N ALA A 292 9.11 -7.92 4.40
CA ALA A 292 7.94 -8.46 3.73
C ALA A 292 7.24 -7.41 2.83
N ASP A 293 6.09 -7.78 2.27
CA ASP A 293 5.42 -6.97 1.24
C ASP A 293 4.83 -5.67 1.76
N MET A 294 4.87 -4.63 0.92
CA MET A 294 4.36 -3.29 1.19
C MET A 294 4.99 -2.61 2.42
N ALA A 295 6.10 -3.13 2.94
CA ALA A 295 6.81 -2.52 4.05
C ALA A 295 7.48 -1.21 3.60
N SER A 296 7.32 -0.17 4.42
CA SER A 296 8.05 1.09 4.27
C SER A 296 9.16 1.12 5.29
N VAL A 297 10.42 1.25 4.84
CA VAL A 297 11.58 1.14 5.74
C VAL A 297 12.54 2.28 5.54
N GLY A 298 12.75 3.06 6.61
CA GLY A 298 13.61 4.24 6.56
C GLY A 298 12.98 5.37 5.75
N SER A 299 11.66 5.50 5.80
CA SER A 299 10.97 6.59 5.11
C SER A 299 11.36 7.94 5.69
N ALA A 300 11.85 8.82 4.82
CA ALA A 300 12.08 10.23 5.15
C ALA A 300 10.85 10.85 5.82
N THR A 301 11.11 11.70 6.82
CA THR A 301 10.08 12.39 7.58
C THR A 301 9.92 13.81 7.06
N TYR A 302 8.69 14.21 6.78
CA TYR A 302 8.36 15.54 6.26
C TYR A 302 7.58 16.30 7.32
N ALA A 303 7.99 17.52 7.62
CA ALA A 303 7.20 18.42 8.46
C ALA A 303 7.55 19.88 8.16
N ASN A 304 6.53 20.72 8.06
CA ASN A 304 6.65 22.17 8.05
C ASN A 304 7.72 22.71 7.05
N GLY A 305 7.72 22.17 5.82
CA GLY A 305 8.66 22.58 4.76
C GLY A 305 10.09 22.04 4.90
N HIS A 306 10.30 21.07 5.79
CA HIS A 306 11.56 20.35 5.97
C HIS A 306 11.40 18.88 5.59
N VAL A 307 12.55 18.25 5.33
CA VAL A 307 12.70 16.81 5.18
C VAL A 307 13.88 16.37 6.04
N ALA A 308 13.70 15.28 6.78
CA ALA A 308 14.74 14.68 7.61
C ALA A 308 15.22 13.36 7.00
N PHE A 309 16.55 13.20 6.94
CA PHE A 309 17.22 11.99 6.50
C PHE A 309 18.04 11.41 7.64
N GLN A 310 17.77 10.15 7.99
CA GLN A 310 18.46 9.46 9.08
C GLN A 310 18.77 8.02 8.69
N ALA A 311 19.94 7.54 9.14
CA ALA A 311 20.35 6.16 8.94
C ALA A 311 19.37 5.20 9.65
N THR A 312 18.92 4.18 8.92
CA THR A 312 17.99 3.16 9.43
C THR A 312 18.64 1.80 9.34
N GLU A 313 18.61 1.05 10.43
CA GLU A 313 19.28 -0.24 10.55
C GLU A 313 18.28 -1.33 10.92
N VAL A 314 18.24 -2.37 10.11
CA VAL A 314 17.50 -3.61 10.37
C VAL A 314 18.52 -4.69 10.71
N GLY A 315 18.51 -5.16 11.95
CA GLY A 315 19.49 -6.12 12.48
C GLY A 315 19.54 -7.47 11.74
N ALA A 316 20.56 -8.26 12.06
CA ALA A 316 20.71 -9.60 11.52
C ALA A 316 19.52 -10.48 11.95
N ARG A 317 18.94 -11.22 10.99
CA ARG A 317 17.75 -12.06 11.17
C ARG A 317 16.51 -11.33 11.70
N ALA A 318 16.51 -10.00 11.72
CA ALA A 318 15.32 -9.23 12.05
C ALA A 318 14.25 -9.39 10.96
N PHE A 319 12.98 -9.28 11.36
CA PHE A 319 11.82 -9.49 10.51
C PHE A 319 10.92 -8.25 10.52
N VAL A 320 10.65 -7.69 9.34
CA VAL A 320 9.70 -6.60 9.13
C VAL A 320 8.50 -7.15 8.36
N GLY A 321 7.35 -7.20 9.02
CA GLY A 321 6.11 -7.78 8.50
C GLY A 321 5.43 -6.95 7.42
N ASN A 322 4.41 -7.53 6.79
CA ASN A 322 3.72 -6.91 5.66
C ASN A 322 3.11 -5.57 6.06
N ALA A 323 3.24 -4.56 5.20
CA ALA A 323 2.70 -3.23 5.41
C ALA A 323 3.11 -2.58 6.75
N ALA A 324 4.24 -3.01 7.35
CA ALA A 324 4.84 -2.34 8.49
C ALA A 324 5.50 -1.03 8.04
N PHE A 325 5.50 -0.04 8.95
CA PHE A 325 6.15 1.25 8.73
C PHE A 325 7.28 1.42 9.73
N ILE A 326 8.51 1.45 9.23
CA ILE A 326 9.73 1.69 10.00
C ILE A 326 10.21 3.12 9.69
N PRO A 327 10.04 4.07 10.61
CA PRO A 327 10.49 5.46 10.42
C PRO A 327 11.98 5.58 10.13
N SER A 328 12.40 6.65 9.44
CA SER A 328 13.82 7.00 9.32
C SER A 328 14.47 7.15 10.70
N GLY A 329 15.70 6.66 10.86
CA GLY A 329 16.39 6.74 12.16
C GLY A 329 16.11 5.56 13.10
N SER A 330 15.26 4.62 12.70
CA SER A 330 14.95 3.43 13.50
C SER A 330 16.14 2.46 13.53
N HIS A 331 16.36 1.85 14.69
CA HIS A 331 17.28 0.75 14.88
C HIS A 331 16.53 -0.49 15.36
N LEU A 332 16.53 -1.54 14.54
CA LEU A 332 15.97 -2.85 14.87
C LEU A 332 17.09 -3.80 15.29
N GLY A 333 17.06 -4.28 16.54
CA GLY A 333 18.04 -5.23 17.04
C GLY A 333 17.99 -6.58 16.32
N ASP A 334 19.06 -7.36 16.45
CA ASP A 334 19.17 -8.69 15.86
C ASP A 334 18.02 -9.61 16.31
N GLY A 335 17.50 -10.44 15.42
CA GLY A 335 16.41 -11.38 15.70
C GLY A 335 15.05 -10.74 16.01
N SER A 336 14.96 -9.41 16.02
CA SER A 336 13.72 -8.70 16.33
C SER A 336 12.63 -8.90 15.27
N LEU A 337 11.37 -8.68 15.65
CA LEU A 337 10.22 -8.79 14.76
C LEU A 337 9.30 -7.57 14.93
N ILE A 338 9.02 -6.89 13.83
CA ILE A 338 7.89 -5.95 13.72
C ILE A 338 6.79 -6.63 12.92
N GLY A 339 5.62 -6.75 13.53
CA GLY A 339 4.48 -7.45 12.96
C GLY A 339 3.86 -6.72 11.76
N VAL A 340 2.91 -7.40 11.13
CA VAL A 340 2.11 -6.85 10.03
C VAL A 340 1.45 -5.55 10.47
N ARG A 341 1.40 -4.53 9.59
CA ARG A 341 0.72 -3.25 9.89
C ARG A 341 1.20 -2.59 11.19
N SER A 342 2.45 -2.79 11.59
CA SER A 342 2.96 -2.28 12.87
C SER A 342 3.98 -1.16 12.70
N THR A 343 4.16 -0.36 13.75
CA THR A 343 5.26 0.61 13.89
C THR A 343 6.22 0.13 14.98
N PRO A 344 7.49 0.53 14.98
CA PRO A 344 8.41 0.24 16.08
C PRO A 344 8.21 1.20 17.26
N PRO A 345 8.57 0.82 18.50
CA PRO A 345 8.68 1.74 19.63
C PRO A 345 9.74 2.82 19.37
N THR A 346 9.47 4.04 19.84
CA THR A 346 10.30 5.24 19.63
C THR A 346 11.74 5.10 20.19
N GLY A 347 11.95 4.28 21.22
CA GLY A 347 13.28 4.02 21.82
C GLY A 347 14.16 3.02 21.07
N GLY A 348 13.74 2.55 19.90
CA GLY A 348 14.38 1.46 19.17
C GLY A 348 13.89 0.09 19.63
N VAL A 349 14.14 -0.93 18.82
CA VAL A 349 13.64 -2.28 19.03
C VAL A 349 14.76 -3.15 19.60
N PRO A 350 14.62 -3.68 20.83
CA PRO A 350 15.62 -4.58 21.41
C PRO A 350 15.83 -5.85 20.57
N ALA A 351 17.01 -6.46 20.68
CA ALA A 351 17.28 -7.76 20.09
C ALA A 351 16.31 -8.83 20.62
N ASP A 352 15.99 -9.81 19.78
CA ASP A 352 15.10 -10.95 20.08
C ASP A 352 13.73 -10.57 20.65
N SER A 353 13.26 -9.35 20.36
CA SER A 353 11.95 -8.85 20.79
C SER A 353 10.95 -8.83 19.63
N SER A 354 9.67 -9.05 19.93
CA SER A 354 8.58 -9.01 18.95
C SER A 354 7.60 -7.91 19.29
N TRP A 355 7.18 -7.13 18.30
CA TRP A 355 6.28 -5.99 18.47
C TRP A 355 5.18 -6.04 17.43
N LEU A 356 3.97 -5.65 17.83
CA LEU A 356 2.80 -5.59 16.97
C LEU A 356 1.96 -4.37 17.34
N GLY A 357 1.39 -3.71 16.34
CA GLY A 357 0.41 -2.66 16.54
C GLY A 357 0.88 -1.28 16.13
N SER A 358 -0.09 -0.38 16.11
CA SER A 358 0.08 1.06 16.06
C SER A 358 -0.94 1.63 17.04
N PRO A 359 -0.56 2.01 18.28
CA PRO A 359 0.81 2.03 18.82
C PRO A 359 1.43 0.64 19.04
N PRO A 360 2.77 0.53 19.15
CA PRO A 360 3.47 -0.75 19.30
C PRO A 360 3.24 -1.41 20.66
N ILE A 361 2.92 -2.69 20.64
CA ILE A 361 2.76 -3.56 21.82
C ILE A 361 3.79 -4.68 21.76
N ASN A 362 4.51 -4.93 22.86
CA ASN A 362 5.45 -6.04 22.94
C ASN A 362 4.70 -7.39 23.02
N LEU A 363 5.08 -8.33 22.17
CA LEU A 363 4.60 -9.71 22.18
C LEU A 363 5.63 -10.62 22.90
N PRO A 364 5.36 -11.05 24.14
CA PRO A 364 6.35 -11.74 24.97
C PRO A 364 6.63 -13.19 24.53
N ARG A 365 5.80 -13.76 23.65
CA ARG A 365 6.02 -15.10 23.10
C ARG A 365 5.82 -15.09 21.58
N ARG A 366 6.87 -15.52 20.89
CA ARG A 366 6.82 -15.83 19.46
C ARG A 366 6.55 -17.33 19.30
N GLU A 367 5.56 -17.67 18.48
CA GLU A 367 5.34 -19.07 18.08
C GLU A 367 6.42 -19.49 17.08
N MET A 368 7.42 -20.22 17.55
CA MET A 368 8.45 -20.83 16.70
C MET A 368 7.94 -22.17 16.17
N TYR A 369 8.07 -22.41 14.86
CA TYR A 369 7.72 -23.70 14.26
C TYR A 369 8.99 -24.55 14.09
N GLU A 370 9.23 -25.50 15.00
CA GLU A 370 10.50 -26.26 15.10
C GLU A 370 10.56 -27.52 14.22
N GLU A 371 9.55 -27.81 13.40
CA GLU A 371 9.47 -29.05 12.62
C GLU A 371 10.40 -29.07 11.38
N TYR A 372 10.97 -27.92 10.97
CA TYR A 372 11.81 -27.80 9.77
C TYR A 372 13.27 -27.49 10.10
N THR A 373 14.19 -28.05 9.30
CA THR A 373 15.63 -27.88 9.49
C THR A 373 16.12 -26.49 9.05
N GLU A 374 17.24 -26.00 9.60
CA GLU A 374 17.86 -24.74 9.14
C GLU A 374 18.16 -24.73 7.64
N ALA A 375 18.45 -25.89 7.03
CA ALA A 375 18.72 -26.00 5.59
C ALA A 375 17.47 -25.82 4.70
N GLU A 376 16.28 -25.86 5.29
CA GLU A 376 15.00 -25.65 4.62
C GLU A 376 14.49 -24.22 4.78
N THR A 377 15.02 -23.47 5.75
CA THR A 377 14.66 -22.09 6.07
C THR A 377 15.79 -21.09 5.76
N PHE A 378 16.98 -21.28 6.34
CA PHE A 378 18.09 -20.32 6.34
C PHE A 378 19.27 -20.72 5.43
N THR A 379 19.63 -22.01 5.32
CA THR A 379 20.87 -22.48 4.67
C THR A 379 20.62 -23.46 3.51
N PRO A 380 19.93 -23.05 2.44
CA PRO A 380 19.61 -23.92 1.32
C PRO A 380 20.85 -24.41 0.57
N SER A 381 20.76 -25.60 -0.03
CA SER A 381 21.82 -26.11 -0.91
C SER A 381 21.98 -25.25 -2.17
N ARG A 382 23.21 -25.19 -2.72
CA ARG A 382 23.51 -24.44 -3.96
C ARG A 382 22.61 -24.84 -5.14
N ARG A 383 22.15 -26.09 -5.19
CA ARG A 383 21.20 -26.57 -6.20
C ARG A 383 19.82 -25.90 -6.06
N ARG A 384 19.29 -25.79 -4.84
CA ARG A 384 18.01 -25.11 -4.56
C ARG A 384 18.10 -23.62 -4.90
N VAL A 385 19.23 -22.98 -4.57
CA VAL A 385 19.48 -21.57 -4.92
C VAL A 385 19.49 -21.34 -6.44
N ARG A 386 20.21 -22.16 -7.21
CA ARG A 386 20.22 -22.04 -8.67
C ARG A 386 18.84 -22.30 -9.30
N ALA A 387 18.11 -23.28 -8.79
CA ALA A 387 16.75 -23.55 -9.25
C ALA A 387 15.80 -22.38 -8.96
N ARG A 388 15.94 -21.74 -7.78
CA ARG A 388 15.19 -20.53 -7.42
C ARG A 388 15.49 -19.40 -8.39
N TYR A 389 16.77 -19.07 -8.64
CA TYR A 389 17.13 -18.05 -9.63
C TYR A 389 16.53 -18.31 -11.01
N ALA A 390 16.54 -19.55 -11.50
CA ALA A 390 15.95 -19.87 -12.81
C ALA A 390 14.42 -19.63 -12.86
N ILE A 391 13.69 -20.05 -11.82
CA ILE A 391 12.24 -19.83 -11.73
C ILE A 391 11.93 -18.33 -11.55
N GLU A 392 12.71 -17.63 -10.73
CA GLU A 392 12.58 -16.18 -10.52
C GLU A 392 12.85 -15.40 -11.79
N PHE A 393 13.86 -15.80 -12.57
CA PHE A 393 14.13 -15.18 -13.86
C PHE A 393 12.90 -15.26 -14.78
N LEU A 394 12.26 -16.42 -14.85
CA LEU A 394 11.01 -16.58 -15.61
C LEU A 394 9.87 -15.74 -15.03
N ARG A 395 9.70 -15.70 -13.70
CA ARG A 395 8.71 -14.84 -13.01
C ARG A 395 8.89 -13.37 -13.40
N ILE A 396 10.14 -12.93 -13.53
CA ILE A 396 10.49 -11.54 -13.82
C ILE A 396 10.15 -11.17 -15.27
N VAL A 397 10.50 -12.01 -16.24
CA VAL A 397 10.43 -11.65 -17.67
C VAL A 397 9.11 -12.02 -18.35
N LEU A 398 8.38 -13.01 -17.84
CA LEU A 398 7.12 -13.45 -18.47
C LEU A 398 6.01 -12.41 -18.47
N PRO A 399 5.78 -11.61 -17.41
CA PRO A 399 4.72 -10.61 -17.40
C PRO A 399 4.85 -9.60 -18.55
N SER A 400 6.05 -9.05 -18.75
CA SER A 400 6.30 -8.10 -19.84
C SER A 400 6.19 -8.76 -21.21
N SER A 401 6.60 -10.02 -21.38
CA SER A 401 6.35 -10.79 -22.60
C SER A 401 4.86 -10.99 -22.90
N ILE A 402 4.06 -11.34 -21.88
CA ILE A 402 2.60 -11.55 -22.02
C ILE A 402 1.91 -10.23 -22.39
N LEU A 403 2.26 -9.14 -21.71
CA LEU A 403 1.71 -7.81 -22.00
C LEU A 403 2.15 -7.30 -23.37
N ALA A 404 3.40 -7.54 -23.78
CA ALA A 404 3.90 -7.18 -25.11
C ALA A 404 3.16 -7.93 -26.21
N LEU A 405 2.88 -9.23 -26.03
CA LEU A 405 2.07 -10.03 -26.96
C LEU A 405 0.64 -9.49 -27.06
N ALA A 406 0.01 -9.14 -25.93
CA ALA A 406 -1.34 -8.59 -25.92
C ALA A 406 -1.40 -7.21 -26.61
N MET A 407 -0.39 -6.36 -26.38
CA MET A 407 -0.26 -5.07 -27.05
C MET A 407 -0.03 -5.24 -28.56
N PHE A 408 0.88 -6.14 -28.95
CA PHE A 408 1.14 -6.47 -30.34
C PHE A 408 -0.12 -6.96 -31.05
N GLY A 409 -0.85 -7.90 -30.42
CA GLY A 409 -2.11 -8.42 -30.95
C GLY A 409 -3.18 -7.32 -31.10
N THR A 410 -3.26 -6.40 -30.15
CA THR A 410 -4.16 -5.25 -30.21
C THR A 410 -3.81 -4.32 -31.38
N LEU A 411 -2.54 -3.89 -31.47
CA LEU A 411 -2.09 -3.00 -32.55
C LEU A 411 -2.22 -3.65 -33.92
N TYR A 412 -1.89 -4.93 -34.04
CA TYR A 412 -2.06 -5.70 -35.26
C TYR A 412 -3.54 -5.82 -35.65
N GLY A 413 -4.40 -6.16 -34.70
CA GLY A 413 -5.85 -6.26 -34.94
C GLY A 413 -6.47 -4.94 -35.37
N VAL A 414 -6.09 -3.83 -34.73
CA VAL A 414 -6.52 -2.48 -35.11
C VAL A 414 -5.98 -2.08 -36.48
N SER A 415 -4.73 -2.45 -36.82
CA SER A 415 -4.13 -2.21 -38.13
C SER A 415 -4.84 -2.97 -39.25
N VAL A 416 -5.17 -4.24 -39.03
CA VAL A 416 -5.97 -5.04 -39.98
C VAL A 416 -7.36 -4.45 -40.13
N LEU A 417 -8.00 -4.04 -39.03
CA LEU A 417 -9.33 -3.42 -39.08
C LEU A 417 -9.30 -2.11 -39.88
N SER A 418 -8.32 -1.24 -39.62
CA SER A 418 -8.20 0.05 -40.30
C SER A 418 -7.88 -0.07 -41.79
N ALA A 419 -7.17 -1.14 -42.19
CA ALA A 419 -6.88 -1.43 -43.59
C ALA A 419 -8.13 -1.90 -44.37
N ASN A 420 -9.15 -2.43 -43.69
CA ASN A 420 -10.31 -3.06 -44.32
C ASN A 420 -11.63 -2.34 -44.06
N GLN A 421 -11.68 -1.39 -43.14
CA GLN A 421 -12.89 -0.71 -42.70
C GLN A 421 -12.71 0.80 -42.66
N SER A 422 -13.82 1.53 -42.54
CA SER A 422 -13.77 2.98 -42.36
C SER A 422 -13.11 3.37 -41.03
N ALA A 423 -12.59 4.60 -40.96
CA ALA A 423 -12.01 5.16 -39.75
C ALA A 423 -13.01 5.15 -38.58
N LEU A 424 -14.29 5.43 -38.84
CA LEU A 424 -15.34 5.42 -37.81
C LEU A 424 -15.52 4.02 -37.20
N VAL A 425 -15.63 2.99 -38.05
CA VAL A 425 -15.72 1.59 -37.58
C VAL A 425 -14.49 1.23 -36.76
N THR A 426 -13.30 1.64 -37.21
CA THR A 426 -12.04 1.38 -36.49
C THR A 426 -12.05 2.01 -35.10
N VAL A 427 -12.41 3.29 -34.98
CA VAL A 427 -12.44 4.01 -33.70
C VAL A 427 -13.46 3.39 -32.73
N VAL A 428 -14.62 2.95 -33.24
CA VAL A 428 -15.67 2.34 -32.41
C VAL A 428 -15.31 0.93 -31.95
N VAL A 429 -14.64 0.14 -32.78
CA VAL A 429 -14.34 -1.28 -32.50
C VAL A 429 -12.97 -1.48 -31.83
N ALA A 430 -12.01 -0.57 -32.00
CA ALA A 430 -10.67 -0.68 -31.39
C ALA A 430 -10.70 -0.88 -29.86
N PRO A 431 -11.56 -0.19 -29.07
CA PRO A 431 -11.68 -0.46 -27.63
C PRO A 431 -12.12 -1.89 -27.31
N LEU A 432 -12.98 -2.50 -28.14
CA LEU A 432 -13.39 -3.89 -27.97
C LEU A 432 -12.22 -4.85 -28.24
N ILE A 433 -11.40 -4.59 -29.25
CA ILE A 433 -10.18 -5.38 -29.51
C ILE A 433 -9.23 -5.31 -28.30
N ALA A 434 -8.99 -4.11 -27.78
CA ALA A 434 -8.15 -3.91 -26.60
C ALA A 434 -8.71 -4.66 -25.38
N LEU A 435 -10.03 -4.57 -25.13
CA LEU A 435 -10.69 -5.29 -24.04
C LEU A 435 -10.55 -6.81 -24.18
N LEU A 436 -10.73 -7.36 -25.38
CA LEU A 436 -10.58 -8.79 -25.65
C LEU A 436 -9.15 -9.26 -25.45
N SER A 437 -8.15 -8.48 -25.87
CA SER A 437 -6.73 -8.76 -25.60
C SER A 437 -6.42 -8.75 -24.10
N SER A 438 -6.92 -7.76 -23.36
CA SER A 438 -6.79 -7.69 -21.91
C SER A 438 -7.45 -8.87 -21.20
N LEU A 439 -8.65 -9.27 -21.64
CA LEU A 439 -9.33 -10.46 -21.11
C LEU A 439 -8.55 -11.74 -21.43
N ALA A 440 -7.95 -11.84 -22.61
CA ALA A 440 -7.11 -12.98 -22.97
C ALA A 440 -5.90 -13.12 -22.04
N VAL A 441 -5.29 -12.01 -21.60
CA VAL A 441 -4.23 -12.04 -20.57
C VAL A 441 -4.76 -12.63 -19.27
N VAL A 442 -5.90 -12.13 -18.75
CA VAL A 442 -6.51 -12.65 -17.51
C VAL A 442 -6.77 -14.16 -17.61
N VAL A 443 -7.39 -14.61 -18.71
CA VAL A 443 -7.68 -16.02 -18.94
C VAL A 443 -6.39 -16.85 -19.04
N ALA A 444 -5.37 -16.36 -19.74
CA ALA A 444 -4.08 -17.04 -19.86
C ALA A 444 -3.40 -17.23 -18.50
N VAL A 445 -3.41 -16.22 -17.62
CA VAL A 445 -2.84 -16.34 -16.27
C VAL A 445 -3.69 -17.27 -15.39
N ALA A 446 -5.02 -17.23 -15.51
CA ALA A 446 -5.88 -18.18 -14.80
C ALA A 446 -5.58 -19.63 -15.23
N LEU A 447 -5.44 -19.90 -16.52
CA LEU A 447 -5.03 -21.21 -17.04
C LEU A 447 -3.66 -21.63 -16.52
N LEU A 448 -2.68 -20.71 -16.50
CA LEU A 448 -1.35 -20.96 -15.94
C LEU A 448 -1.43 -21.41 -14.47
N LYS A 449 -2.25 -20.73 -13.65
CA LYS A 449 -2.50 -21.11 -12.26
C LYS A 449 -3.05 -22.54 -12.16
N TRP A 450 -4.07 -22.87 -12.96
CA TRP A 450 -4.69 -24.21 -12.94
C TRP A 450 -3.73 -25.32 -13.36
N VAL A 451 -2.87 -25.06 -14.35
CA VAL A 451 -1.86 -26.02 -14.82
C VAL A 451 -0.75 -26.23 -13.79
N LEU A 452 -0.26 -25.17 -13.15
CA LEU A 452 0.89 -25.26 -12.24
C LEU A 452 0.55 -25.69 -10.81
N ILE A 453 -0.63 -25.28 -10.31
CA ILE A 453 -1.04 -25.47 -8.92
C ILE A 453 -2.26 -26.38 -8.81
N GLY A 454 -3.25 -26.19 -9.68
CA GLY A 454 -4.59 -26.74 -9.49
C GLY A 454 -5.36 -25.95 -8.42
N ARG A 455 -5.77 -26.62 -7.34
CA ARG A 455 -6.47 -25.99 -6.20
C ARG A 455 -5.52 -25.81 -5.01
N TYR A 456 -5.47 -24.61 -4.46
CA TYR A 456 -4.84 -24.35 -3.17
C TYR A 456 -5.60 -25.08 -2.04
N LYS A 457 -4.86 -25.53 -1.02
CA LYS A 457 -5.37 -26.20 0.18
C LYS A 457 -4.55 -25.73 1.39
N PRO A 458 -5.13 -25.60 2.59
CA PRO A 458 -4.39 -25.21 3.80
C PRO A 458 -3.17 -26.10 4.05
N ARG A 459 -2.00 -25.48 4.21
CA ARG A 459 -0.70 -26.16 4.30
C ARG A 459 0.32 -25.30 5.05
N VAL A 460 1.30 -25.98 5.65
CA VAL A 460 2.53 -25.38 6.17
C VAL A 460 3.70 -25.87 5.33
N ARG A 461 4.54 -24.96 4.82
CA ARG A 461 5.70 -25.30 3.98
C ARG A 461 6.88 -24.35 4.22
N PRO A 462 8.12 -24.83 4.23
CA PRO A 462 9.28 -23.96 4.36
C PRO A 462 9.50 -23.14 3.07
N LEU A 463 10.10 -21.95 3.22
CA LEU A 463 10.33 -20.97 2.16
C LEU A 463 11.04 -21.55 0.93
N TRP A 464 12.00 -22.45 1.13
CA TRP A 464 12.77 -23.06 0.04
C TRP A 464 12.10 -24.27 -0.61
N SER A 465 10.82 -24.54 -0.28
CA SER A 465 10.06 -25.62 -0.90
C SER A 465 9.69 -25.30 -2.35
N GLY A 466 9.62 -26.33 -3.19
CA GLY A 466 9.16 -26.18 -4.58
C GLY A 466 7.70 -25.73 -4.68
N PHE A 467 6.89 -25.96 -3.64
CA PHE A 467 5.51 -25.48 -3.57
C PHE A 467 5.46 -23.96 -3.42
N VAL A 468 6.18 -23.41 -2.44
CA VAL A 468 6.29 -21.95 -2.24
C VAL A 468 6.80 -21.28 -3.52
N ARG A 469 7.79 -21.87 -4.19
CA ARG A 469 8.28 -21.33 -5.47
C ARG A 469 7.25 -21.31 -6.60
N ARG A 470 6.32 -22.26 -6.64
CA ARG A 470 5.24 -22.27 -7.65
C ARG A 470 4.15 -21.27 -7.31
N THR A 471 3.78 -21.13 -6.03
CA THR A 471 2.78 -20.12 -5.63
C THR A 471 3.29 -18.72 -5.88
N GLU A 472 4.52 -18.41 -5.45
CA GLU A 472 5.19 -17.13 -5.71
C GLU A 472 5.32 -16.81 -7.20
N PHE A 473 5.52 -17.83 -8.02
CA PHE A 473 5.56 -17.67 -9.47
C PHE A 473 4.18 -17.27 -10.01
N VAL A 474 3.11 -17.99 -9.63
CA VAL A 474 1.75 -17.67 -10.06
C VAL A 474 1.30 -16.30 -9.57
N THR A 475 1.55 -15.97 -8.30
CA THR A 475 1.26 -14.66 -7.71
C THR A 475 1.99 -13.56 -8.47
N GLY A 476 3.29 -13.71 -8.73
CA GLY A 476 4.06 -12.72 -9.47
C GLY A 476 3.57 -12.49 -10.91
N ILE A 477 3.08 -13.51 -11.61
CA ILE A 477 2.48 -13.33 -12.94
C ILE A 477 1.08 -12.70 -12.85
N TYR A 478 0.29 -13.06 -11.84
CA TYR A 478 -1.02 -12.45 -11.58
C TYR A 478 -0.89 -10.95 -11.35
N GLU A 479 -0.04 -10.55 -10.41
CA GLU A 479 0.17 -9.15 -10.01
C GLU A 479 0.80 -8.30 -11.12
N ALA A 480 1.77 -8.86 -11.87
CA ALA A 480 2.49 -8.09 -12.89
C ALA A 480 1.91 -8.17 -14.30
N ALA A 481 0.92 -9.05 -14.57
CA ALA A 481 0.29 -9.16 -15.88
C ALA A 481 -1.24 -9.05 -15.83
N ALA A 482 -1.94 -9.93 -15.12
CA ALA A 482 -3.40 -9.95 -15.13
C ALA A 482 -4.01 -8.69 -14.47
N VAL A 483 -3.43 -8.28 -13.34
CA VAL A 483 -3.84 -7.11 -12.59
C VAL A 483 -3.78 -5.82 -13.43
N PRO A 484 -2.61 -5.41 -13.97
CA PRO A 484 -2.52 -4.20 -14.79
C PRO A 484 -3.22 -4.30 -16.15
N ALA A 485 -3.35 -5.50 -16.73
CA ALA A 485 -4.02 -5.67 -18.02
C ALA A 485 -5.53 -5.39 -17.96
N LEU A 486 -6.18 -5.78 -16.86
CA LEU A 486 -7.64 -5.64 -16.72
C LEU A 486 -8.14 -5.52 -15.28
N LEU A 487 -7.65 -6.34 -14.33
CA LEU A 487 -8.34 -6.49 -13.04
C LEU A 487 -8.36 -5.20 -12.21
N THR A 488 -7.29 -4.40 -12.22
CA THR A 488 -7.26 -3.10 -11.53
C THR A 488 -8.34 -2.14 -12.03
N TRP A 489 -8.68 -2.20 -13.31
CA TRP A 489 -9.71 -1.34 -13.90
C TRP A 489 -11.14 -1.75 -13.52
N LEU A 490 -11.29 -2.92 -12.90
CA LEU A 490 -12.56 -3.47 -12.44
C LEU A 490 -12.71 -3.41 -10.92
N THR A 491 -11.70 -2.95 -10.18
CA THR A 491 -11.82 -2.75 -8.73
C THR A 491 -12.92 -1.75 -8.42
N GLY A 492 -13.65 -1.98 -7.33
CA GLY A 492 -14.84 -1.18 -6.99
C GLY A 492 -16.01 -1.38 -7.95
N THR A 493 -15.99 -2.41 -8.81
CA THR A 493 -17.11 -2.75 -9.69
C THR A 493 -17.61 -4.18 -9.44
N PRO A 494 -18.89 -4.49 -9.76
CA PRO A 494 -19.41 -5.85 -9.67
C PRO A 494 -18.79 -6.82 -10.70
N LEU A 495 -17.93 -6.34 -11.61
CA LEU A 495 -17.30 -7.15 -12.66
C LEU A 495 -16.04 -7.88 -12.21
N LEU A 496 -15.37 -7.42 -11.14
CA LEU A 496 -14.13 -8.05 -10.66
C LEU A 496 -14.38 -9.45 -10.07
N GLY A 497 -15.43 -9.60 -9.26
CA GLY A 497 -15.78 -10.86 -8.61
C GLY A 497 -15.87 -12.06 -9.56
N PRO A 498 -16.63 -11.99 -10.66
CA PRO A 498 -16.67 -13.03 -11.68
C PRO A 498 -15.31 -13.44 -12.24
N LEU A 499 -14.40 -12.49 -12.47
CA LEU A 499 -13.06 -12.80 -12.99
C LEU A 499 -12.16 -13.44 -11.92
N LEU A 500 -12.25 -13.01 -10.66
CA LEU A 500 -11.51 -13.64 -9.56
C LEU A 500 -11.96 -15.10 -9.31
N ARG A 501 -13.23 -15.44 -9.60
CA ARG A 501 -13.70 -16.84 -9.58
C ARG A 501 -12.97 -17.72 -10.60
N LEU A 502 -12.49 -17.18 -11.72
CA LEU A 502 -11.67 -17.93 -12.69
C LEU A 502 -10.38 -18.46 -12.07
N TYR A 503 -9.86 -17.77 -11.05
CA TYR A 503 -8.66 -18.18 -10.32
C TYR A 503 -8.96 -19.15 -9.17
N GLY A 504 -10.23 -19.35 -8.81
CA GLY A 504 -10.67 -20.31 -7.78
C GLY A 504 -11.28 -19.69 -6.53
N ALA A 505 -11.28 -18.36 -6.40
CA ALA A 505 -11.94 -17.68 -5.28
C ALA A 505 -13.44 -17.92 -5.27
N LYS A 506 -14.03 -18.03 -4.07
CA LYS A 506 -15.48 -18.14 -3.90
C LYS A 506 -16.01 -16.76 -3.56
N ILE A 507 -16.71 -16.14 -4.49
CA ILE A 507 -17.19 -14.75 -4.33
C ILE A 507 -18.70 -14.77 -4.54
N GLY A 508 -19.47 -14.17 -3.63
CA GLY A 508 -20.91 -14.03 -3.71
C GLY A 508 -21.38 -13.02 -4.76
N ARG A 509 -22.65 -12.64 -4.69
CA ARG A 509 -23.31 -11.66 -5.56
C ARG A 509 -23.15 -10.26 -4.97
N ARG A 510 -23.18 -9.24 -5.84
CA ARG A 510 -23.19 -7.81 -5.46
C ARG A 510 -22.03 -7.41 -4.54
N THR A 511 -20.91 -8.11 -4.61
CA THR A 511 -19.71 -7.77 -3.84
C THR A 511 -19.02 -6.54 -4.42
N LEU A 512 -18.58 -5.64 -3.56
CA LEU A 512 -17.75 -4.49 -3.92
C LEU A 512 -16.32 -4.75 -3.45
N ILE A 513 -15.42 -5.12 -4.37
CA ILE A 513 -14.03 -5.46 -4.03
C ILE A 513 -13.14 -4.40 -4.65
N ASP A 514 -12.52 -3.56 -3.84
CA ASP A 514 -11.62 -2.49 -4.30
C ASP A 514 -10.13 -2.82 -4.10
N THR A 515 -9.80 -4.11 -4.15
CA THR A 515 -8.43 -4.61 -4.00
C THR A 515 -8.21 -5.84 -4.87
N THR A 516 -6.94 -6.08 -5.23
CA THR A 516 -6.49 -7.33 -5.87
C THR A 516 -5.52 -8.09 -4.98
N TYR A 517 -5.40 -7.74 -3.70
CA TYR A 517 -4.50 -8.41 -2.75
C TYR A 517 -5.13 -9.69 -2.19
N LEU A 518 -5.14 -10.71 -3.06
CA LEU A 518 -5.45 -12.11 -2.77
C LEU A 518 -4.52 -13.02 -3.59
N THR A 519 -3.79 -13.94 -2.94
CA THR A 519 -2.73 -14.73 -3.61
C THR A 519 -3.09 -16.21 -3.75
N GLU A 520 -3.65 -16.83 -2.71
CA GLU A 520 -4.12 -18.22 -2.77
C GLU A 520 -5.63 -18.27 -2.91
N PHE A 521 -6.06 -17.90 -4.12
CA PHE A 521 -7.45 -17.66 -4.49
C PHE A 521 -8.45 -18.68 -3.94
N ASP A 522 -8.18 -19.99 -4.02
CA ASP A 522 -9.11 -21.05 -3.57
C ASP A 522 -9.37 -21.03 -2.05
N LEU A 523 -8.56 -20.31 -1.28
CA LEU A 523 -8.68 -20.17 0.16
C LEU A 523 -9.52 -18.96 0.59
N VAL A 524 -9.83 -18.05 -0.33
CA VAL A 524 -10.66 -16.87 -0.07
C VAL A 524 -12.13 -17.18 -0.36
N THR A 525 -12.98 -16.91 0.63
CA THR A 525 -14.44 -16.99 0.50
C THR A 525 -15.07 -15.66 0.91
N LEU A 526 -15.78 -15.01 -0.02
CA LEU A 526 -16.58 -13.81 0.20
C LEU A 526 -18.05 -14.15 -0.04
N GLY A 527 -18.91 -13.83 0.92
CA GLY A 527 -20.36 -13.96 0.85
C GLY A 527 -21.02 -12.97 -0.11
N ASP A 528 -22.35 -12.94 -0.08
CA ASP A 528 -23.16 -11.97 -0.82
C ASP A 528 -23.08 -10.59 -0.15
N ASP A 529 -23.10 -9.51 -0.94
CA ASP A 529 -23.12 -8.12 -0.47
C ASP A 529 -21.91 -7.72 0.41
N VAL A 530 -20.80 -8.44 0.28
CA VAL A 530 -19.53 -8.10 0.96
C VAL A 530 -18.87 -6.88 0.31
N SER A 531 -18.34 -5.98 1.15
CA SER A 531 -17.48 -4.87 0.70
C SER A 531 -16.05 -5.02 1.24
N VAL A 532 -15.05 -4.89 0.37
CA VAL A 532 -13.62 -4.90 0.72
C VAL A 532 -12.98 -3.62 0.19
N GLY A 533 -12.42 -2.83 1.09
CA GLY A 533 -11.87 -1.51 0.84
C GLY A 533 -10.57 -1.48 0.04
N THR A 534 -10.18 -0.28 -0.37
CA THR A 534 -8.98 -0.03 -1.16
C THR A 534 -7.73 -0.44 -0.37
N ASN A 535 -6.77 -1.10 -1.03
CA ASN A 535 -5.51 -1.56 -0.40
C ASN A 535 -5.70 -2.48 0.82
N ALA A 536 -6.89 -3.05 1.02
CA ALA A 536 -7.09 -4.12 2.00
C ALA A 536 -6.44 -5.41 1.50
N SER A 537 -5.85 -6.18 2.41
CA SER A 537 -5.18 -7.45 2.11
C SER A 537 -5.94 -8.62 2.73
N LEU A 538 -6.42 -9.53 1.87
CA LEU A 538 -7.00 -10.81 2.28
C LEU A 538 -5.88 -11.84 2.33
N GLN A 539 -5.12 -11.80 3.42
CA GLN A 539 -3.84 -12.46 3.54
C GLN A 539 -4.00 -13.94 3.91
N THR A 540 -4.01 -14.80 2.88
CA THR A 540 -4.17 -16.26 3.02
C THR A 540 -2.95 -16.98 3.58
N HIS A 541 -1.80 -16.29 3.72
CA HIS A 541 -0.61 -16.86 4.34
C HIS A 541 0.24 -15.82 5.07
N LEU A 542 1.10 -16.29 5.98
CA LEU A 542 2.15 -15.48 6.59
C LEU A 542 3.46 -16.29 6.66
N PHE A 543 4.59 -15.59 6.55
CA PHE A 543 5.91 -16.18 6.79
C PHE A 543 6.33 -16.00 8.24
N GLU A 544 6.22 -17.06 9.03
CA GLU A 544 6.71 -17.11 10.41
C GLU A 544 8.03 -17.89 10.38
N ASP A 545 9.15 -17.25 10.70
CA ASP A 545 10.47 -17.90 10.65
C ASP A 545 10.82 -18.55 9.30
N ARG A 546 10.43 -17.89 8.20
CA ARG A 546 10.60 -18.40 6.83
C ARG A 546 9.85 -19.72 6.59
N VAL A 547 8.79 -19.96 7.33
CA VAL A 547 7.81 -21.02 7.08
C VAL A 547 6.50 -20.36 6.67
N MET A 548 6.03 -20.68 5.46
CA MET A 548 4.74 -20.25 4.95
C MET A 548 3.66 -21.08 5.64
N LYS A 549 2.84 -20.43 6.48
CA LYS A 549 1.60 -20.99 7.01
C LYS A 549 0.44 -20.40 6.23
N MET A 550 -0.42 -21.25 5.70
CA MET A 550 -1.46 -20.85 4.77
C MET A 550 -2.78 -21.54 5.12
N ASP A 551 -3.85 -20.76 5.19
CA ASP A 551 -5.20 -21.22 5.54
C ASP A 551 -6.28 -20.30 4.92
N HIS A 552 -7.55 -20.61 5.19
CA HIS A 552 -8.72 -19.91 4.68
C HIS A 552 -8.85 -18.48 5.22
N VAL A 553 -9.40 -17.58 4.39
CA VAL A 553 -9.94 -16.28 4.82
C VAL A 553 -11.40 -16.26 4.40
N ILE A 554 -12.30 -16.15 5.38
CA ILE A 554 -13.75 -16.26 5.16
C ILE A 554 -14.40 -14.95 5.61
N ILE A 555 -15.08 -14.26 4.69
CA ILE A 555 -15.88 -13.07 4.97
C ILE A 555 -17.31 -13.39 4.55
N ARG A 556 -18.23 -13.43 5.52
CA ARG A 556 -19.62 -13.83 5.33
C ARG A 556 -20.49 -12.69 4.81
N ASP A 557 -21.75 -12.99 4.55
CA ASP A 557 -22.69 -12.09 3.87
C ASP A 557 -22.80 -10.73 4.58
N ARG A 558 -22.83 -9.66 3.79
CA ARG A 558 -22.99 -8.26 4.23
C ARG A 558 -21.89 -7.74 5.18
N ALA A 559 -20.82 -8.51 5.40
CA ALA A 559 -19.67 -8.04 6.16
C ALA A 559 -18.84 -7.02 5.36
N SER A 560 -18.17 -6.12 6.08
CA SER A 560 -17.35 -5.07 5.47
C SER A 560 -15.92 -5.06 6.03
N VAL A 561 -14.95 -4.89 5.14
CA VAL A 561 -13.52 -4.74 5.45
C VAL A 561 -13.06 -3.37 4.99
N GLY A 562 -12.64 -2.53 5.93
CA GLY A 562 -12.19 -1.17 5.66
C GLY A 562 -10.89 -1.08 4.88
N ASP A 563 -10.63 0.11 4.35
CA ASP A 563 -9.46 0.44 3.55
C ASP A 563 -8.18 0.15 4.33
N LYS A 564 -7.13 -0.30 3.62
CA LYS A 564 -5.84 -0.69 4.21
C LYS A 564 -5.90 -1.80 5.26
N SER A 565 -7.05 -2.41 5.57
CA SER A 565 -7.12 -3.45 6.58
C SER A 565 -6.40 -4.73 6.14
N VAL A 566 -5.89 -5.50 7.08
CA VAL A 566 -5.31 -6.82 6.83
C VAL A 566 -6.11 -7.87 7.56
N VAL A 567 -6.59 -8.87 6.83
CA VAL A 567 -7.31 -10.02 7.37
C VAL A 567 -6.41 -11.24 7.24
N LEU A 568 -5.84 -11.71 8.35
CA LEU A 568 -4.90 -12.82 8.35
C LEU A 568 -5.58 -14.19 8.17
N TYR A 569 -4.80 -15.16 7.72
CA TYR A 569 -5.24 -16.54 7.49
C TYR A 569 -5.88 -17.20 8.71
N GLY A 570 -6.79 -18.13 8.46
CA GLY A 570 -7.58 -18.83 9.47
C GLY A 570 -8.72 -18.00 10.06
N SER A 571 -8.86 -16.73 9.68
CA SER A 571 -9.90 -15.86 10.23
C SER A 571 -11.25 -16.02 9.54
N THR A 572 -12.31 -15.78 10.31
CA THR A 572 -13.69 -15.69 9.82
C THR A 572 -14.32 -14.39 10.30
N VAL A 573 -14.81 -13.59 9.36
CA VAL A 573 -15.62 -12.40 9.62
C VAL A 573 -17.07 -12.79 9.36
N GLU A 574 -17.85 -12.96 10.42
CA GLU A 574 -19.25 -13.42 10.33
C GLU A 574 -20.18 -12.35 9.75
N GLU A 575 -21.44 -12.72 9.52
CA GLU A 575 -22.40 -11.87 8.80
C GLU A 575 -22.59 -10.51 9.47
N ASP A 576 -22.73 -9.45 8.68
CA ASP A 576 -22.97 -8.08 9.18
C ASP A 576 -21.87 -7.55 10.13
N ALA A 577 -20.69 -8.19 10.19
CA ALA A 577 -19.55 -7.67 10.94
C ALA A 577 -18.77 -6.63 10.12
N THR A 578 -18.29 -5.59 10.80
CA THR A 578 -17.59 -4.46 10.17
C THR A 578 -16.21 -4.30 10.76
N ILE A 579 -15.19 -4.29 9.90
CA ILE A 579 -13.80 -3.98 10.25
C ILE A 579 -13.51 -2.58 9.76
N ALA A 580 -13.16 -1.67 10.68
CA ALA A 580 -12.79 -0.30 10.35
C ALA A 580 -11.51 -0.24 9.52
N ASP A 581 -11.31 0.89 8.84
CA ASP A 581 -10.10 1.17 8.09
C ASP A 581 -8.82 0.98 8.93
N LEU A 582 -7.70 0.70 8.26
CA LEU A 582 -6.38 0.53 8.88
C LEU A 582 -6.41 -0.42 10.10
N SER A 583 -7.14 -1.55 10.00
CA SER A 583 -7.27 -2.53 11.08
C SER A 583 -6.58 -3.86 10.74
N LEU A 584 -6.24 -4.64 11.77
CA LEU A 584 -5.60 -5.96 11.62
C LEU A 584 -6.41 -7.04 12.34
N VAL A 585 -7.03 -7.95 11.59
CA VAL A 585 -7.68 -9.15 12.13
C VAL A 585 -6.63 -10.23 12.31
N MET A 586 -6.49 -10.77 13.52
CA MET A 586 -5.42 -11.72 13.81
C MET A 586 -5.73 -13.11 13.24
N LYS A 587 -4.66 -13.89 13.05
CA LYS A 587 -4.77 -15.25 12.53
C LYS A 587 -5.68 -16.11 13.42
N GLY A 588 -6.56 -16.89 12.80
CA GLY A 588 -7.49 -17.78 13.51
C GLY A 588 -8.63 -17.10 14.27
N GLU A 589 -8.79 -15.78 14.18
CA GLU A 589 -9.89 -15.08 14.87
C GLU A 589 -11.24 -15.27 14.18
N VAL A 590 -12.30 -15.34 14.97
CA VAL A 590 -13.68 -15.28 14.49
C VAL A 590 -14.32 -14.00 15.01
N LEU A 591 -14.64 -13.07 14.12
CA LEU A 591 -15.35 -11.83 14.45
C LEU A 591 -16.86 -12.11 14.42
N PRO A 592 -17.59 -12.04 15.55
CA PRO A 592 -18.99 -12.44 15.61
C PRO A 592 -19.93 -11.57 14.76
N ALA A 593 -21.08 -12.12 14.38
CA ALA A 593 -22.04 -11.43 13.53
C ALA A 593 -22.55 -10.11 14.15
N GLY A 594 -22.74 -9.09 13.31
CA GLY A 594 -23.27 -7.78 13.71
C GLY A 594 -22.38 -6.97 14.66
N THR A 595 -21.08 -7.25 14.72
CA THR A 595 -20.12 -6.55 15.59
C THR A 595 -19.20 -5.63 14.80
N ALA A 596 -18.72 -4.55 15.43
CA ALA A 596 -17.78 -3.61 14.83
C ALA A 596 -16.41 -3.69 15.51
N TRP A 597 -15.35 -3.69 14.69
CA TRP A 597 -13.97 -3.88 15.11
C TRP A 597 -13.05 -2.80 14.53
N SER A 598 -12.06 -2.37 15.30
CA SER A 598 -11.07 -1.38 14.85
C SER A 598 -9.72 -1.59 15.53
N GLY A 599 -8.66 -1.32 14.78
CA GLY A 599 -7.32 -1.13 15.31
C GLY A 599 -6.34 -2.24 14.94
N ILE A 600 -5.12 -2.11 15.47
CA ILE A 600 -4.02 -3.02 15.16
C ILE A 600 -3.40 -3.49 16.49
N PRO A 601 -3.75 -4.70 16.98
CA PRO A 601 -4.77 -5.62 16.46
C PRO A 601 -6.21 -5.10 16.64
N ALA A 602 -7.14 -5.64 15.88
CA ALA A 602 -8.53 -5.21 15.88
C ALA A 602 -9.22 -5.54 17.22
N GLN A 603 -9.89 -4.55 17.81
CA GLN A 603 -10.65 -4.69 19.04
C GLN A 603 -12.11 -4.31 18.80
N LYS A 604 -13.03 -4.96 19.53
CA LYS A 604 -14.46 -4.68 19.43
C LYS A 604 -14.76 -3.28 19.96
N ILE A 605 -15.32 -2.41 19.12
CA ILE A 605 -15.66 -1.01 19.47
C ILE A 605 -17.16 -0.80 19.72
N GLY A 606 -18.00 -1.80 19.40
CA GLY A 606 -19.44 -1.71 19.62
C GLY A 606 -20.25 -2.72 18.79
N ARG A 607 -21.54 -2.41 18.59
CA ARG A 607 -22.39 -3.10 17.60
C ARG A 607 -22.17 -2.42 16.25
N ALA A 608 -22.12 -3.21 15.17
CA ALA A 608 -22.19 -2.64 13.84
C ALA A 608 -23.49 -1.82 13.72
N PRO A 609 -23.48 -0.66 13.04
CA PRO A 609 -24.72 0.06 12.76
C PRO A 609 -25.71 -0.92 12.12
N ALA A 610 -26.95 -0.97 12.62
CA ALA A 610 -27.94 -1.85 12.02
C ALA A 610 -28.15 -1.41 10.56
N SER A 611 -27.97 -2.33 9.60
CA SER A 611 -28.36 -2.09 8.22
C SER A 611 -29.81 -1.62 8.20
N THR A 612 -30.02 -0.35 7.85
CA THR A 612 -31.36 0.26 7.71
C THR A 612 -31.87 0.14 6.28
N LEU A 613 -31.13 -0.55 5.40
CA LEU A 613 -31.63 -0.89 4.08
C LEU A 613 -32.79 -1.87 4.26
N PRO A 614 -34.00 -1.57 3.74
CA PRO A 614 -35.06 -2.56 3.72
C PRO A 614 -34.51 -3.79 3.00
N LEU A 615 -34.61 -4.95 3.65
CA LEU A 615 -34.47 -6.24 3.00
C LEU A 615 -35.39 -6.17 1.77
N ARG A 616 -34.81 -6.07 0.58
CA ARG A 616 -35.60 -6.21 -0.63
C ARG A 616 -36.02 -7.67 -0.63
N ASP A 617 -37.29 -7.91 -0.32
CA ASP A 617 -37.88 -9.23 -0.46
C ASP A 617 -37.53 -9.78 -1.84
N ASP A 618 -37.09 -11.04 -1.84
CA ASP A 618 -36.70 -11.78 -3.03
C ASP A 618 -37.85 -11.71 -4.05
N PRO A 619 -37.63 -11.38 -5.34
CA PRO A 619 -38.70 -11.21 -6.31
C PRO A 619 -39.37 -12.54 -6.73
N SER A 620 -39.31 -13.56 -5.89
CA SER A 620 -39.87 -14.89 -6.12
C SER A 620 -41.32 -15.05 -5.66
N ASP A 621 -41.90 -14.09 -4.93
CA ASP A 621 -43.29 -14.18 -4.42
C ASP A 621 -44.31 -13.22 -5.04
N ASP A 622 -43.94 -12.26 -5.90
CA ASP A 622 -44.88 -11.31 -6.53
C ASP A 622 -45.49 -11.82 -7.84
N ALA A 623 -46.05 -13.04 -7.80
CA ALA A 623 -46.92 -13.58 -8.83
C ALA A 623 -48.26 -14.05 -8.26
N ALA A 624 -48.90 -13.24 -7.41
CA ALA A 624 -50.34 -13.36 -7.16
C ALA A 624 -50.93 -12.07 -6.56
N GLY A 625 -51.89 -11.46 -7.26
CA GLY A 625 -52.90 -10.61 -6.63
C GLY A 625 -52.69 -9.10 -6.80
N VAL A 626 -53.00 -8.59 -7.99
CA VAL A 626 -53.47 -7.22 -8.15
C VAL A 626 -54.87 -7.14 -7.53
N ASP A 627 -55.07 -6.27 -6.54
CA ASP A 627 -56.27 -5.44 -6.40
C ASP A 627 -56.03 -4.28 -5.41
N ASN A 628 -56.26 -3.06 -5.93
CA ASN A 628 -56.41 -1.78 -5.22
C ASN A 628 -57.90 -1.67 -4.75
N PRO A 629 -58.40 -0.68 -3.97
CA PRO A 629 -57.75 0.49 -3.37
C PRO A 629 -58.28 0.93 -1.96
N ALA A 630 -57.70 2.02 -1.44
CA ALA A 630 -58.31 3.06 -0.59
C ALA A 630 -58.73 2.74 0.86
N THR A 631 -58.09 3.41 1.84
CA THR A 631 -58.80 4.31 2.78
C THR A 631 -57.85 5.23 3.55
N GLU A 632 -58.32 6.47 3.73
CA GLU A 632 -57.74 7.57 4.49
C GLU A 632 -57.61 7.29 6.00
N SER A 633 -56.63 7.91 6.65
CA SER A 633 -56.76 8.86 7.80
C SER A 633 -55.49 8.85 8.67
N LEU A 634 -54.72 9.95 8.76
CA LEU A 634 -54.87 11.16 9.59
C LEU A 634 -54.61 10.97 11.11
N GLN A 635 -53.68 11.79 11.61
CA GLN A 635 -53.48 12.26 13.01
C GLN A 635 -52.62 11.36 13.93
N LEU A 636 -51.83 11.85 14.89
CA LEU A 636 -51.11 13.10 15.21
C LEU A 636 -50.39 12.79 16.56
N SER A 637 -49.18 13.33 16.75
CA SER A 637 -48.63 13.81 18.03
C SER A 637 -48.56 12.89 19.28
N THR A 638 -47.38 12.76 19.89
CA THR A 638 -47.05 13.53 21.12
C THR A 638 -45.63 13.23 21.61
N ALA A 639 -44.99 14.30 22.11
CA ALA A 639 -43.69 14.32 22.76
C ALA A 639 -43.81 14.15 24.28
N SER A 640 -42.74 13.69 24.94
CA SER A 640 -42.40 13.96 26.35
C SER A 640 -41.02 13.33 26.66
N THR A 641 -39.92 14.10 26.78
CA THR A 641 -39.38 14.80 27.97
C THR A 641 -38.75 13.95 29.09
N ASN A 642 -37.44 14.22 29.30
CA ASN A 642 -36.76 14.61 30.55
C ASN A 642 -35.91 13.61 31.38
N ARG A 643 -34.65 14.04 31.56
CA ARG A 643 -33.91 14.40 32.80
C ARG A 643 -32.93 13.41 33.47
N GLY A 644 -31.71 13.94 33.65
CA GLY A 644 -30.86 13.90 34.86
C GLY A 644 -29.97 12.67 35.01
N GLY A 645 -28.65 12.72 35.25
CA GLY A 645 -27.77 13.74 35.81
C GLY A 645 -27.17 13.23 37.13
N MET A 646 -25.84 12.98 37.20
CA MET A 646 -24.97 13.26 38.37
C MET A 646 -23.54 12.72 38.22
N THR A 647 -22.61 13.62 38.55
CA THR A 647 -21.17 13.50 38.79
C THR A 647 -20.85 12.98 40.20
N VAL A 648 -19.76 12.21 40.38
CA VAL A 648 -18.92 12.23 41.61
C VAL A 648 -17.45 11.91 41.25
N SER A 649 -16.55 12.73 41.80
CA SER A 649 -15.08 12.69 41.81
C SER A 649 -14.50 11.84 42.96
N HIS A 650 -13.30 11.28 42.78
CA HIS A 650 -12.36 11.03 43.90
C HIS A 650 -10.89 11.04 43.43
N THR A 651 -10.08 11.72 44.24
CA THR A 651 -8.62 11.95 44.20
C THR A 651 -7.85 10.92 45.04
N SER A 652 -6.60 10.58 44.66
CA SER A 652 -5.34 10.79 45.44
C SER A 652 -4.24 9.74 45.15
N GLU A 653 -3.10 10.25 44.65
CA GLU A 653 -1.69 10.05 45.10
C GLU A 653 -1.16 8.68 45.56
N HIS A 654 -0.02 8.27 44.97
CA HIS A 654 1.18 7.86 45.72
C HIS A 654 2.43 7.85 44.81
N GLU A 655 3.43 8.67 45.15
CA GLU A 655 4.80 8.64 44.65
C GLU A 655 5.59 7.45 45.21
N ASN A 656 6.53 6.90 44.42
CA ASN A 656 7.79 6.40 44.98
C ASN A 656 8.92 6.45 43.94
N ILE A 657 10.03 7.00 44.41
CA ILE A 657 11.26 7.36 43.70
C ILE A 657 12.25 6.19 43.79
N VAL A 658 12.84 5.78 42.66
CA VAL A 658 14.15 5.08 42.63
C VAL A 658 14.95 5.56 41.41
N ALA A 659 16.19 5.99 41.67
CA ALA A 659 17.16 6.55 40.71
C ALA A 659 17.90 5.47 39.88
N PRO A 660 18.55 5.83 38.75
CA PRO A 660 18.78 4.91 37.63
C PRO A 660 20.18 4.28 37.58
N LEU A 661 20.25 3.07 37.03
CA LEU A 661 21.48 2.41 36.58
C LEU A 661 21.72 2.76 35.10
N ARG A 662 22.91 3.30 34.79
CA ARG A 662 23.37 3.61 33.43
C ARG A 662 23.74 2.35 32.65
N PRO A 663 23.30 2.20 31.39
CA PRO A 663 24.03 1.46 30.37
C PRO A 663 24.73 2.42 29.41
N GLU A 664 25.96 2.08 29.04
CA GLU A 664 26.78 2.80 28.07
C GLU A 664 26.17 2.70 26.66
N THR A 665 25.94 3.86 26.03
CA THR A 665 25.53 3.99 24.62
C THR A 665 26.75 3.96 23.68
N PRO A 666 26.74 3.19 22.58
CA PRO A 666 27.66 3.40 21.48
C PRO A 666 27.33 4.72 20.75
N ALA A 667 28.35 5.36 20.19
CA ALA A 667 28.32 6.73 19.66
C ALA A 667 27.22 6.97 18.60
N ALA A 668 26.17 7.69 18.97
CA ALA A 668 25.26 8.33 18.03
C ALA A 668 26.01 9.43 17.27
N ALA A 669 25.97 9.40 15.94
CA ALA A 669 26.40 10.53 15.14
C ALA A 669 25.57 11.76 15.55
N ALA A 670 26.24 12.81 16.03
CA ALA A 670 25.58 14.05 16.46
C ALA A 670 24.82 14.66 15.28
N LEU A 671 23.48 14.64 15.35
CA LEU A 671 22.62 15.39 14.44
C LEU A 671 22.84 16.89 14.67
N PRO A 672 22.87 17.73 13.63
CA PRO A 672 22.99 19.17 13.83
C PRO A 672 21.79 19.72 14.60
N HIS A 673 22.04 20.29 15.78
CA HIS A 673 21.05 20.99 16.63
C HIS A 673 20.60 22.34 16.06
N SER A 674 20.71 22.55 14.74
CA SER A 674 20.55 23.86 14.12
C SER A 674 19.76 23.75 12.83
N CYS A 675 18.67 24.52 12.77
CA CYS A 675 17.86 24.73 11.57
C CYS A 675 18.51 25.67 10.54
N ALA A 676 19.76 26.09 10.77
CA ALA A 676 20.45 27.03 9.89
C ALA A 676 20.73 26.39 8.52
N PRO A 677 20.65 27.17 7.43
CA PRO A 677 20.98 26.68 6.10
C PRO A 677 22.41 26.13 6.10
N ALA A 678 22.58 24.90 5.62
CA ALA A 678 23.91 24.39 5.27
C ALA A 678 24.48 25.30 4.16
N PRO A 679 25.76 25.72 4.27
CA PRO A 679 26.39 26.65 3.32
C PRO A 679 26.48 26.10 1.89
#